data_AF-A0A4R6TQQ7-F1
#
_entry.id   AF-A0A4R6TQQ7-F1
#
_cell.length_a   1.000
_cell.length_b   1.000
_cell.length_c   1.000
_cell.angle_alpha   90.00
_cell.angle_beta   90.00
_cell.angle_gamma   90.00
#
_symmetry.space_group_name_H-M   'P 1'
#
loop_
_entity.id
_entity.type
_entity.pdbx_description
1 polymer ?
#
loop_
_entity_poly.entity_id
_entity_poly.type
_entity_poly.pdbx_seq_one_letter_code
_entity_poly.pdbx_strand_id
1 'polypeptide(L)'
;MKHLLLIVPLALFFASCTNTNPVGWIDEERLLNRDPEDWISLGGNYKQQHYSPLVQINAENVFHLGFAWEYDARSTVGRVSRGLEATPFVVDGIMYTSGAWGFVYAVNAKTGDEIWRYDPKVDASYGRRACCDVVNRGVVVWKGKVYVATLDGFMVCLEATDGRELWRVDTFTDRTRSYTITGAPQVAGSIVMIGNSGGEYGVRGYVTAYDLNSGEQKWRFYTVPGDPKNGYEHEELEMAAKTWDPNSDWEAGGGGTSWGQSAYDPELNLLYVGTGNSSPYPIWLRSPSGGDNLFLASILAINPDTGKLVWHYQTTPGEIWDYTATMNIILADLEIEGRLRKVLMQAPKNGFFYVLDRITGELKSAEKFSRVNWASHVDMKTGKPVLTGKAWYKDEPKLVIPGEAGAHNWEPMSFNPMTNLVYIPEITMPMTYTAKKSYTWKADTPDTGLQYGVTSFKDVAEQVQAAEDTIVSFSLKAWDPVAQKQVWQVQESMPGGGILSTPDLVFQGSSTGFLRIFHARTGKFLKEIFVGTGIRAAPMTYMVDGEQFIAVMAGYGGAPTFGYHPDAVMHQYQNYGRILAFKLGGGNTPIPPKVAQLEIPEPPSIPLTAESINKGRDLYDTYCITCHGDFGAQHRSLHPDLSKMTPAIHHIFNDIVLKGVFSSGGMASFDNTLSEEDVEAIHQYLLKVQKDLYSEQVKISPN
;
A
#
# COMPACT_ATOMS: atom_id res chain seq x y z
N MET A 1 10.30 80.82 -43.51
CA MET A 1 9.22 79.95 -43.04
C MET A 1 9.84 78.66 -42.55
N LYS A 2 9.59 78.31 -41.29
CA LYS A 2 10.22 77.20 -40.55
C LYS A 2 9.54 75.87 -40.95
N HIS A 3 10.31 74.86 -41.35
CA HIS A 3 9.86 73.48 -41.35
C HIS A 3 10.33 72.81 -40.05
N LEU A 4 9.37 72.41 -39.24
CA LEU A 4 9.53 71.78 -37.93
C LEU A 4 9.67 70.26 -38.17
N LEU A 5 10.85 69.69 -37.97
CA LEU A 5 11.02 68.23 -37.87
C LEU A 5 10.56 67.78 -36.48
N LEU A 6 9.47 67.02 -36.43
CA LEU A 6 9.07 66.27 -35.24
C LEU A 6 9.92 64.99 -35.15
N ILE A 7 10.72 64.87 -34.09
CA ILE A 7 11.36 63.63 -33.67
C ILE A 7 10.39 62.93 -32.71
N VAL A 8 9.88 61.78 -33.11
CA VAL A 8 9.08 60.88 -32.25
C VAL A 8 10.05 59.91 -31.58
N PRO A 9 10.09 59.80 -30.23
CA PRO A 9 10.92 58.81 -29.57
C PRO A 9 10.27 57.43 -29.68
N LEU A 10 10.98 56.49 -30.28
CA LEU A 10 10.61 55.08 -30.32
C LEU A 10 10.84 54.49 -28.92
N ALA A 11 9.77 54.43 -28.12
CA ALA A 11 9.79 53.72 -26.85
C ALA A 11 9.86 52.20 -27.11
N LEU A 12 11.03 51.61 -26.87
CA LEU A 12 11.20 50.16 -26.80
C LEU A 12 10.44 49.63 -25.57
N PHE A 13 9.27 49.06 -25.80
CA PHE A 13 8.61 48.19 -24.84
C PHE A 13 9.42 46.89 -24.74
N PHE A 14 10.21 46.76 -23.67
CA PHE A 14 10.65 45.43 -23.21
C PHE A 14 9.42 44.72 -22.64
N ALA A 15 8.75 43.93 -23.49
CA ALA A 15 7.85 42.90 -23.01
C ALA A 15 8.70 41.86 -22.28
N SER A 16 8.75 41.95 -20.94
CA SER A 16 9.20 40.85 -20.11
C SER A 16 8.23 39.70 -20.34
N CYS A 17 8.60 38.75 -21.19
CA CYS A 17 7.94 37.45 -21.24
C CYS A 17 8.24 36.76 -19.91
N THR A 18 7.40 36.99 -18.90
CA THR A 18 7.32 36.08 -17.76
C THR A 18 6.82 34.76 -18.32
N ASN A 19 7.73 33.82 -18.57
CA ASN A 19 7.38 32.43 -18.78
C ASN A 19 6.73 31.94 -17.48
N THR A 20 5.42 32.16 -17.35
CA THR A 20 4.64 31.53 -16.29
C THR A 20 4.54 30.07 -16.69
N ASN A 21 5.27 29.21 -16.00
CA ASN A 21 5.16 27.77 -16.18
C ASN A 21 3.69 27.34 -16.04
N PRO A 22 3.23 26.33 -16.80
CA PRO A 22 1.89 25.79 -16.65
C PRO A 22 1.61 25.33 -15.21
N VAL A 23 0.32 25.27 -14.84
CA VAL A 23 -0.11 24.68 -13.57
C VAL A 23 0.42 23.26 -13.44
N GLY A 24 0.97 22.89 -12.28
CA GLY A 24 1.54 21.56 -12.05
C GLY A 24 2.85 21.31 -12.79
N TRP A 25 3.60 22.36 -13.14
CA TRP A 25 4.89 22.20 -13.81
C TRP A 25 5.98 21.74 -12.83
N ILE A 26 6.32 20.46 -12.92
CA ILE A 26 7.52 19.88 -12.32
C ILE A 26 8.38 19.32 -13.46
N ASP A 27 9.65 19.67 -13.46
CA ASP A 27 10.68 19.09 -14.32
C ASP A 27 11.89 18.67 -13.46
N GLU A 28 12.93 18.17 -14.11
CA GLU A 28 14.12 17.68 -13.42
C GLU A 28 14.87 18.78 -12.65
N GLU A 29 14.91 19.99 -13.20
CA GLU A 29 15.54 21.14 -12.54
C GLU A 29 14.79 21.51 -11.26
N ARG A 30 13.45 21.60 -11.31
CA ARG A 30 12.62 21.86 -10.13
C ARG A 30 12.66 20.70 -9.14
N LEU A 31 12.77 19.46 -9.61
CA LEU A 31 12.88 18.27 -8.74
C LEU A 31 14.19 18.27 -7.95
N LEU A 32 15.30 18.64 -8.58
CA LEU A 32 16.63 18.75 -7.97
C LEU A 32 16.76 19.97 -7.05
N ASN A 33 16.19 21.10 -7.47
CA ASN A 33 16.20 22.38 -6.75
C ASN A 33 14.83 22.73 -6.19
N ARG A 34 14.21 21.78 -5.47
CA ARG A 34 12.84 21.95 -4.99
C ARG A 34 12.71 23.18 -4.08
N ASP A 35 11.59 23.87 -4.20
CA ASP A 35 11.12 24.76 -3.16
C ASP A 35 10.65 23.91 -1.96
N PRO A 36 11.20 24.10 -0.74
CA PRO A 36 10.72 23.39 0.45
C PRO A 36 9.27 23.71 0.82
N GLU A 37 8.69 24.77 0.26
CA GLU A 37 7.27 25.11 0.41
C GLU A 37 6.34 24.12 -0.30
N ASP A 38 6.83 23.47 -1.37
CA ASP A 38 6.08 22.48 -2.12
C ASP A 38 6.38 21.02 -1.69
N TRP A 39 5.50 20.11 -2.10
CA TRP A 39 5.71 18.66 -1.99
C TRP A 39 5.54 18.01 -3.37
N ILE A 40 6.65 17.87 -4.09
CA ILE A 40 6.66 17.61 -5.54
C ILE A 40 7.05 16.18 -5.95
N SER A 41 7.06 15.24 -5.01
CA SER A 41 7.30 13.81 -5.25
C SER A 41 6.64 13.00 -4.14
N LEU A 42 6.51 11.67 -4.30
CA LEU A 42 5.82 10.81 -3.33
C LEU A 42 6.35 11.00 -1.90
N GLY A 43 7.67 10.99 -1.72
CA GLY A 43 8.35 11.25 -0.44
C GLY A 43 8.82 12.69 -0.26
N GLY A 44 8.22 13.66 -0.97
CA GLY A 44 8.48 15.09 -0.85
C GLY A 44 9.72 15.59 -1.59
N ASN A 45 10.75 14.77 -1.73
CA ASN A 45 11.90 14.98 -2.61
C ASN A 45 12.24 13.72 -3.43
N TYR A 46 13.10 13.86 -4.47
CA TYR A 46 13.49 12.72 -5.31
C TYR A 46 14.18 11.58 -4.53
N LYS A 47 14.74 11.88 -3.36
CA LYS A 47 15.32 10.90 -2.45
C LYS A 47 14.26 10.12 -1.64
N GLN A 48 12.97 10.40 -1.84
CA GLN A 48 11.82 9.72 -1.22
C GLN A 48 11.85 9.72 0.31
N GLN A 49 12.41 10.77 0.93
CA GLN A 49 12.74 10.77 2.36
C GLN A 49 11.54 10.97 3.29
N HIS A 50 10.38 11.37 2.77
CA HIS A 50 9.22 11.81 3.58
C HIS A 50 9.63 12.84 4.64
N TYR A 51 10.49 13.76 4.23
CA TYR A 51 11.09 14.80 5.06
C TYR A 51 10.88 16.19 4.49
N SER A 52 10.45 17.10 5.35
CA SER A 52 10.37 18.53 5.04
C SER A 52 11.33 19.34 5.93
N PRO A 53 12.08 20.30 5.37
CA PRO A 53 12.91 21.20 6.16
C PRO A 53 12.12 22.37 6.78
N LEU A 54 10.80 22.45 6.57
CA LEU A 54 9.96 23.50 7.14
C LEU A 54 9.95 23.44 8.68
N VAL A 55 9.94 24.62 9.31
CA VAL A 55 10.10 24.79 10.77
C VAL A 55 9.07 25.71 11.41
N GLN A 56 8.08 26.21 10.66
CA GLN A 56 7.06 27.09 11.24
C GLN A 56 6.26 26.33 12.31
N ILE A 57 5.94 25.06 12.06
CA ILE A 57 5.46 24.09 13.05
C ILE A 57 6.66 23.32 13.60
N ASN A 58 6.88 23.40 14.90
CA ASN A 58 8.01 22.79 15.60
C ASN A 58 7.62 22.36 17.03
N ALA A 59 8.54 21.75 17.76
CA ALA A 59 8.29 21.21 19.09
C ALA A 59 7.86 22.25 20.13
N GLU A 60 8.16 23.54 19.90
CA GLU A 60 7.82 24.64 20.80
C GLU A 60 6.41 25.21 20.58
N ASN A 61 5.75 24.88 19.47
CA ASN A 61 4.44 25.45 19.14
C ASN A 61 3.41 24.45 18.61
N VAL A 62 3.79 23.18 18.42
CA VAL A 62 2.90 22.12 17.90
C VAL A 62 1.61 21.95 18.71
N PHE A 63 1.59 22.33 19.99
CA PHE A 63 0.39 22.35 20.82
C PHE A 63 -0.70 23.31 20.31
N HIS A 64 -0.39 24.24 19.42
CA HIS A 64 -1.35 25.11 18.73
C HIS A 64 -1.82 24.59 17.37
N LEU A 65 -1.33 23.43 16.92
CA LEU A 65 -1.77 22.83 15.66
C LEU A 65 -3.23 22.39 15.74
N GLY A 66 -4.08 22.79 14.80
CA GLY A 66 -5.49 22.42 14.78
C GLY A 66 -6.03 22.34 13.36
N PHE A 67 -7.31 22.01 13.24
CA PHE A 67 -7.99 21.84 11.95
C PHE A 67 -7.98 23.12 11.12
N ALA A 68 -7.66 22.98 9.83
CA ALA A 68 -7.70 24.07 8.85
C ALA A 68 -8.87 23.89 7.89
N TRP A 69 -8.91 22.77 7.18
CA TRP A 69 -9.93 22.46 6.17
C TRP A 69 -10.03 20.94 5.94
N GLU A 70 -11.14 20.48 5.36
CA GLU A 70 -11.32 19.10 4.88
C GLU A 70 -11.89 19.07 3.46
N TYR A 71 -11.63 17.98 2.75
CA TYR A 71 -12.27 17.64 1.48
C TYR A 71 -12.86 16.22 1.55
N ASP A 72 -14.05 16.03 0.99
CA ASP A 72 -14.74 14.75 0.92
C ASP A 72 -14.20 13.89 -0.23
N ALA A 73 -13.33 12.94 0.13
CA ALA A 73 -12.66 12.02 -0.79
C ALA A 73 -13.37 10.65 -0.87
N ARG A 74 -14.68 10.58 -0.62
CA ARG A 74 -15.44 9.34 -0.81
C ARG A 74 -15.51 8.96 -2.30
N SER A 75 -15.23 7.71 -2.61
CA SER A 75 -15.43 7.17 -3.96
C SER A 75 -16.92 6.94 -4.24
N THR A 76 -17.35 7.22 -5.46
CA THR A 76 -18.71 6.89 -5.93
C THR A 76 -18.82 5.48 -6.53
N VAL A 77 -17.72 4.73 -6.55
CA VAL A 77 -17.67 3.32 -7.00
C VAL A 77 -17.82 2.40 -5.79
N GLY A 78 -18.73 1.43 -5.89
CA GLY A 78 -19.11 0.54 -4.80
C GLY A 78 -20.01 1.22 -3.74
N ARG A 79 -20.40 0.46 -2.71
CA ARG A 79 -21.26 0.96 -1.61
C ARG A 79 -20.56 1.15 -0.26
N VAL A 80 -19.31 0.70 -0.16
CA VAL A 80 -18.52 0.71 1.08
C VAL A 80 -17.43 1.75 0.95
N SER A 81 -17.21 2.55 1.99
CA SER A 81 -16.06 3.48 2.04
C SER A 81 -14.78 2.69 2.38
N ARG A 82 -13.75 2.85 1.55
CA ARG A 82 -12.55 2.01 1.51
C ARG A 82 -11.31 2.78 1.97
N GLY A 83 -10.16 2.11 2.06
CA GLY A 83 -8.90 2.69 2.49
C GLY A 83 -8.41 3.82 1.58
N LEU A 84 -7.79 4.84 2.19
CA LEU A 84 -7.04 5.88 1.49
C LEU A 84 -5.57 5.77 1.89
N GLU A 85 -4.72 5.45 0.91
CA GLU A 85 -3.29 5.15 1.12
C GLU A 85 -2.35 6.18 0.48
N ALA A 86 -2.89 7.18 -0.21
CA ALA A 86 -2.10 8.13 -0.99
C ALA A 86 -1.35 9.17 -0.13
N THR A 87 -0.15 9.53 -0.56
CA THR A 87 0.53 10.77 -0.12
C THR A 87 0.27 11.88 -1.14
N PRO A 88 -0.36 13.00 -0.74
CA PRO A 88 -0.63 14.11 -1.66
C PRO A 88 0.63 14.80 -2.18
N PHE A 89 0.54 15.35 -3.39
CA PHE A 89 1.45 16.34 -3.94
C PHE A 89 0.88 17.74 -3.68
N VAL A 90 1.75 18.73 -3.45
CA VAL A 90 1.36 20.15 -3.46
C VAL A 90 2.35 20.89 -4.36
N VAL A 91 1.81 21.59 -5.37
CA VAL A 91 2.58 22.37 -6.34
C VAL A 91 1.89 23.70 -6.54
N ASP A 92 2.57 24.81 -6.22
CA ASP A 92 2.07 26.16 -6.46
C ASP A 92 0.67 26.40 -5.84
N GLY A 93 0.45 25.88 -4.63
CA GLY A 93 -0.81 26.04 -3.89
C GLY A 93 -1.96 25.11 -4.33
N ILE A 94 -1.72 24.16 -5.25
CA ILE A 94 -2.70 23.13 -5.63
C ILE A 94 -2.24 21.77 -5.10
N MET A 95 -3.16 21.07 -4.43
CA MET A 95 -2.94 19.71 -3.96
C MET A 95 -3.51 18.70 -4.95
N TYR A 96 -2.71 17.69 -5.32
CA TYR A 96 -3.12 16.56 -6.15
C TYR A 96 -2.94 15.26 -5.37
N THR A 97 -3.97 14.41 -5.34
CA THR A 97 -3.88 13.11 -4.66
C THR A 97 -4.84 12.11 -5.30
N SER A 98 -4.73 10.84 -4.93
CA SER A 98 -5.63 9.78 -5.38
C SER A 98 -6.44 9.17 -4.24
N GLY A 99 -7.54 8.51 -4.60
CA GLY A 99 -8.39 7.76 -3.69
C GLY A 99 -8.60 6.31 -4.12
N ALA A 100 -9.48 5.62 -3.39
CA ALA A 100 -9.91 4.26 -3.72
C ALA A 100 -10.28 4.13 -5.21
N TRP A 101 -10.04 2.96 -5.80
CA TRP A 101 -10.25 2.64 -7.22
C TRP A 101 -9.37 3.39 -8.24
N GLY A 102 -8.56 4.37 -7.80
CA GLY A 102 -7.78 5.25 -8.67
C GLY A 102 -8.49 6.56 -9.01
N PHE A 103 -9.44 7.00 -8.18
CA PHE A 103 -9.94 8.39 -8.22
C PHE A 103 -8.76 9.37 -8.10
N VAL A 104 -8.88 10.55 -8.70
CA VAL A 104 -7.93 11.64 -8.51
C VAL A 104 -8.67 12.91 -8.11
N TYR A 105 -8.11 13.65 -7.17
CA TYR A 105 -8.65 14.90 -6.66
C TYR A 105 -7.60 15.99 -6.80
N ALA A 106 -8.00 17.14 -7.34
CA ALA A 106 -7.23 18.37 -7.26
C ALA A 106 -8.02 19.40 -6.44
N VAL A 107 -7.39 19.92 -5.39
CA VAL A 107 -8.02 20.88 -4.48
C VAL A 107 -7.09 22.08 -4.25
N ASN A 108 -7.68 23.23 -3.94
CA ASN A 108 -6.93 24.37 -3.45
C ASN A 108 -6.28 24.00 -2.10
N ALA A 109 -4.95 24.04 -2.01
CA ALA A 109 -4.23 23.56 -0.84
C ALA A 109 -4.42 24.46 0.41
N LYS A 110 -4.97 25.66 0.26
CA LYS A 110 -5.27 26.58 1.37
C LYS A 110 -6.69 26.40 1.93
N THR A 111 -7.66 26.09 1.08
CA THR A 111 -9.09 26.08 1.44
C THR A 111 -9.74 24.71 1.39
N GLY A 112 -9.16 23.76 0.66
CA GLY A 112 -9.77 22.47 0.37
C GLY A 112 -10.84 22.50 -0.73
N ASP A 113 -11.05 23.65 -1.38
CA ASP A 113 -12.05 23.78 -2.45
C ASP A 113 -11.68 22.90 -3.64
N GLU A 114 -12.66 22.16 -4.17
CA GLU A 114 -12.48 21.33 -5.35
C GLU A 114 -12.11 22.20 -6.56
N ILE A 115 -11.02 21.84 -7.23
CA ILE A 115 -10.69 22.37 -8.56
C ILE A 115 -11.25 21.42 -9.61
N TRP A 116 -10.92 20.13 -9.49
CA TRP A 116 -11.48 19.08 -10.32
C TRP A 116 -11.34 17.70 -9.64
N ARG A 117 -12.14 16.75 -10.12
CA ARG A 117 -12.10 15.34 -9.72
C ARG A 117 -12.19 14.44 -10.95
N TYR A 118 -11.37 13.40 -10.99
CA TYR A 118 -11.42 12.34 -11.99
C TYR A 118 -11.97 11.05 -11.37
N ASP A 119 -12.99 10.47 -12.03
CA ASP A 119 -13.56 9.16 -11.71
C ASP A 119 -13.17 8.17 -12.82
N PRO A 120 -12.35 7.15 -12.53
CA PRO A 120 -11.85 6.20 -13.54
C PRO A 120 -12.92 5.26 -14.10
N LYS A 121 -14.13 5.24 -13.51
CA LYS A 121 -15.25 4.36 -13.88
C LYS A 121 -14.89 2.87 -13.82
N VAL A 122 -14.09 2.48 -12.82
CA VAL A 122 -13.77 1.07 -12.57
C VAL A 122 -15.06 0.30 -12.26
N ASP A 123 -15.23 -0.88 -12.88
CA ASP A 123 -16.29 -1.80 -12.48
C ASP A 123 -16.06 -2.25 -11.03
N ALA A 124 -16.99 -1.94 -10.15
CA ALA A 124 -16.89 -2.28 -8.73
C ALA A 124 -16.74 -3.79 -8.51
N SER A 125 -17.24 -4.64 -9.41
CA SER A 125 -17.08 -6.10 -9.34
C SER A 125 -15.61 -6.53 -9.39
N TYR A 126 -14.74 -5.70 -10.00
CA TYR A 126 -13.30 -5.94 -10.08
C TYR A 126 -12.63 -5.95 -8.71
N GLY A 127 -13.28 -5.39 -7.67
CA GLY A 127 -12.82 -5.44 -6.29
C GLY A 127 -12.57 -6.87 -5.77
N ARG A 128 -13.25 -7.89 -6.34
CA ARG A 128 -13.02 -9.31 -6.02
C ARG A 128 -11.59 -9.77 -6.34
N ARG A 129 -10.89 -9.09 -7.26
CA ARG A 129 -9.51 -9.43 -7.68
C ARG A 129 -8.43 -8.74 -6.83
N ALA A 130 -8.81 -7.88 -5.88
CA ALA A 130 -7.87 -7.18 -5.02
C ALA A 130 -7.68 -7.96 -3.70
N CYS A 131 -6.44 -8.36 -3.38
CA CYS A 131 -6.15 -9.06 -2.12
C CYS A 131 -6.40 -8.19 -0.88
N CYS A 132 -6.22 -6.88 -1.04
CA CYS A 132 -5.75 -6.04 0.04
C CYS A 132 -6.42 -4.68 0.02
N ASP A 133 -7.74 -4.68 -0.20
CA ASP A 133 -8.56 -3.48 -0.41
C ASP A 133 -8.40 -2.85 -1.82
N VAL A 134 -9.28 -1.93 -2.20
CA VAL A 134 -9.33 -1.26 -3.52
C VAL A 134 -8.61 0.09 -3.47
N VAL A 135 -7.42 0.06 -2.87
CA VAL A 135 -6.63 1.23 -2.50
C VAL A 135 -5.81 1.80 -3.66
N ASN A 136 -5.32 3.02 -3.49
CA ASN A 136 -4.35 3.65 -4.38
C ASN A 136 -3.37 4.49 -3.55
N ARG A 137 -2.07 4.41 -3.89
CA ARG A 137 -0.98 5.02 -3.09
C ARG A 137 -0.49 6.36 -3.59
N GLY A 138 -1.07 6.90 -4.65
CA GLY A 138 -0.80 8.26 -5.09
C GLY A 138 -0.79 8.45 -6.58
N VAL A 139 -0.52 9.69 -6.95
CA VAL A 139 -0.30 10.15 -8.33
C VAL A 139 1.16 10.57 -8.50
N VAL A 140 1.55 10.90 -9.73
CA VAL A 140 2.73 11.74 -9.98
C VAL A 140 2.30 12.96 -10.77
N VAL A 141 2.81 14.13 -10.38
CA VAL A 141 2.64 15.36 -11.14
C VAL A 141 3.94 15.67 -11.88
N TRP A 142 3.89 15.89 -13.20
CA TRP A 142 5.07 16.16 -14.01
C TRP A 142 4.71 16.94 -15.27
N LYS A 143 5.43 18.03 -15.55
CA LYS A 143 5.27 18.89 -16.73
C LYS A 143 3.80 19.24 -17.06
N GLY A 144 3.04 19.65 -16.05
CA GLY A 144 1.63 20.04 -16.20
C GLY A 144 0.64 18.89 -16.32
N LYS A 145 1.05 17.66 -16.01
CA LYS A 145 0.22 16.46 -16.11
C LYS A 145 0.18 15.70 -14.80
N VAL A 146 -0.90 14.96 -14.58
CA VAL A 146 -1.09 14.07 -13.43
C VAL A 146 -1.23 12.64 -13.94
N TYR A 147 -0.38 11.74 -13.44
CA TYR A 147 -0.38 10.32 -13.80
C TYR A 147 -0.94 9.49 -12.64
N VAL A 148 -1.87 8.60 -12.94
CA VAL A 148 -2.47 7.68 -11.98
C VAL A 148 -2.64 6.30 -12.63
N ALA A 149 -2.50 5.24 -11.85
CA ALA A 149 -2.86 3.90 -12.27
C ALA A 149 -4.15 3.45 -11.57
N THR A 150 -5.12 2.95 -12.34
CA THR A 150 -6.42 2.49 -11.83
C THR A 150 -6.35 1.04 -11.36
N LEU A 151 -7.25 0.65 -10.46
CA LEU A 151 -7.25 -0.71 -9.90
C LEU A 151 -7.32 -1.80 -10.98
N ASP A 152 -8.09 -1.54 -12.05
CA ASP A 152 -8.36 -2.44 -13.18
C ASP A 152 -7.30 -2.37 -14.31
N GLY A 153 -6.15 -1.75 -14.02
CA GLY A 153 -4.93 -1.93 -14.80
C GLY A 153 -4.62 -0.84 -15.82
N PHE A 154 -5.33 0.28 -15.82
CA PHE A 154 -5.04 1.36 -16.75
C PHE A 154 -4.06 2.36 -16.14
N MET A 155 -3.01 2.72 -16.89
CA MET A 155 -2.27 3.95 -16.63
C MET A 155 -2.98 5.09 -17.36
N VAL A 156 -3.23 6.18 -16.64
CA VAL A 156 -3.98 7.33 -17.12
C VAL A 156 -3.13 8.59 -16.91
N CYS A 157 -3.08 9.44 -17.93
CA CYS A 157 -2.52 10.77 -17.86
C CYS A 157 -3.63 11.80 -17.97
N LEU A 158 -3.65 12.74 -17.03
CA LEU A 158 -4.62 13.82 -16.94
C LEU A 158 -3.90 15.16 -17.11
N GLU A 159 -4.59 16.15 -17.66
CA GLU A 159 -4.16 17.55 -17.63
C GLU A 159 -4.26 18.09 -16.20
N ALA A 160 -3.20 18.73 -15.68
CA ALA A 160 -3.20 19.20 -14.28
C ALA A 160 -4.20 20.34 -14.03
N THR A 161 -4.57 21.11 -15.05
CA THR A 161 -5.47 22.26 -14.88
C THR A 161 -6.93 21.86 -14.66
N ASP A 162 -7.41 20.81 -15.32
CA ASP A 162 -8.84 20.48 -15.37
C ASP A 162 -9.16 18.98 -15.23
N GLY A 163 -8.15 18.12 -15.08
CA GLY A 163 -8.32 16.69 -14.92
C GLY A 163 -8.77 15.96 -16.18
N ARG A 164 -8.74 16.60 -17.36
CA ARG A 164 -9.11 15.96 -18.62
C ARG A 164 -8.11 14.85 -18.96
N GLU A 165 -8.62 13.68 -19.33
CA GLU A 165 -7.81 12.57 -19.83
C GLU A 165 -7.09 12.96 -21.13
N LEU A 166 -5.76 12.86 -21.13
CA LEU A 166 -4.89 13.08 -22.28
C LEU A 166 -4.58 11.76 -22.99
N TRP A 167 -4.35 10.70 -22.23
CA TRP A 167 -4.21 9.34 -22.72
C TRP A 167 -4.52 8.31 -21.62
N ARG A 168 -4.89 7.10 -22.05
CA ARG A 168 -5.17 5.94 -21.21
C ARG A 168 -4.66 4.68 -21.90
N VAL A 169 -3.87 3.87 -21.18
CA VAL A 169 -3.31 2.63 -21.73
C VAL A 169 -3.52 1.46 -20.78
N ASP A 170 -3.88 0.33 -21.37
CA ASP A 170 -4.01 -0.94 -20.65
C ASP A 170 -2.63 -1.51 -20.36
N THR A 171 -2.31 -1.69 -19.09
CA THR A 171 -1.01 -2.22 -18.68
C THR A 171 -1.03 -3.74 -18.53
N PHE A 172 -2.20 -4.38 -18.48
CA PHE A 172 -2.32 -5.81 -18.20
C PHE A 172 -1.94 -6.64 -19.42
N THR A 173 -1.04 -7.59 -19.20
CA THR A 173 -0.63 -8.56 -20.23
C THR A 173 -1.71 -9.59 -20.50
N ASP A 174 -2.56 -9.84 -19.50
CA ASP A 174 -3.62 -10.84 -19.53
C ASP A 174 -4.74 -10.42 -18.57
N ARG A 175 -5.89 -10.01 -19.12
CA ARG A 175 -7.08 -9.61 -18.34
C ARG A 175 -7.85 -10.78 -17.74
N THR A 176 -7.53 -12.02 -18.10
CA THR A 176 -8.12 -13.22 -17.50
C THR A 176 -7.50 -13.53 -16.13
N ARG A 177 -6.36 -12.92 -15.83
CA ARG A 177 -5.65 -13.01 -14.54
C ARG A 177 -6.11 -11.93 -13.57
N SER A 178 -5.97 -12.19 -12.28
CA SER A 178 -6.29 -11.26 -11.19
C SER A 178 -5.19 -10.21 -10.97
N TYR A 179 -4.72 -9.57 -12.04
CA TYR A 179 -3.89 -8.38 -11.88
C TYR A 179 -4.73 -7.22 -11.34
N THR A 180 -4.12 -6.45 -10.44
CA THR A 180 -4.60 -5.15 -9.96
C THR A 180 -3.44 -4.14 -9.93
N ILE A 181 -3.72 -2.85 -9.77
CA ILE A 181 -2.68 -1.85 -9.48
C ILE A 181 -3.10 -1.02 -8.27
N THR A 182 -2.22 -0.94 -7.27
CA THR A 182 -2.43 -0.15 -6.05
C THR A 182 -1.29 0.84 -5.78
N GLY A 183 -0.10 0.61 -6.33
CA GLY A 183 1.05 1.50 -6.21
C GLY A 183 0.88 2.83 -6.95
N ALA A 184 1.69 3.81 -6.57
CA ALA A 184 1.78 5.08 -7.29
C ALA A 184 2.73 4.93 -8.49
N PRO A 185 2.46 5.61 -9.63
CA PRO A 185 3.42 5.72 -10.73
C PRO A 185 4.76 6.32 -10.28
N GLN A 186 5.82 6.13 -11.07
CA GLN A 186 7.10 6.81 -10.89
C GLN A 186 7.56 7.40 -12.22
N VAL A 187 7.82 8.71 -12.25
CA VAL A 187 8.47 9.35 -13.41
C VAL A 187 9.98 9.25 -13.28
N ALA A 188 10.66 8.87 -14.36
CA ALA A 188 12.11 8.80 -14.44
C ALA A 188 12.56 9.27 -15.83
N GLY A 189 13.19 10.44 -15.90
CA GLY A 189 13.60 11.06 -17.15
C GLY A 189 12.41 11.29 -18.11
N SER A 190 12.34 10.49 -19.18
CA SER A 190 11.35 10.61 -20.24
C SER A 190 10.14 9.66 -20.12
N ILE A 191 10.12 8.81 -19.08
CA ILE A 191 9.09 7.78 -18.90
C ILE A 191 8.26 7.96 -17.63
N VAL A 192 7.06 7.40 -17.63
CA VAL A 192 6.28 7.08 -16.43
C VAL A 192 6.18 5.55 -16.30
N MET A 193 6.57 5.03 -15.15
CA MET A 193 6.63 3.60 -14.85
C MET A 193 5.53 3.20 -13.86
N ILE A 194 4.97 2.01 -14.06
CA ILE A 194 4.12 1.33 -13.07
C ILE A 194 4.35 -0.18 -13.07
N GLY A 195 4.23 -0.79 -11.91
CA GLY A 195 4.13 -2.24 -11.75
C GLY A 195 2.69 -2.73 -11.62
N ASN A 196 2.50 -3.82 -10.89
CA ASN A 196 1.21 -4.45 -10.66
C ASN A 196 1.21 -5.24 -9.35
N SER A 197 0.02 -5.68 -8.97
CA SER A 197 -0.32 -6.49 -7.79
C SER A 197 -1.00 -7.79 -8.23
N GLY A 198 -1.13 -8.75 -7.32
CA GLY A 198 -1.84 -10.02 -7.56
C GLY A 198 -1.05 -11.29 -7.22
N GLY A 199 0.04 -11.19 -6.45
CA GLY A 199 0.87 -12.34 -6.06
C GLY A 199 0.07 -13.44 -5.38
N GLU A 200 -0.95 -13.05 -4.60
CA GLU A 200 -1.84 -13.93 -3.85
C GLU A 200 -2.77 -14.77 -4.74
N TYR A 201 -2.95 -14.36 -6.00
CA TYR A 201 -3.84 -15.01 -6.98
C TYR A 201 -3.07 -15.78 -8.07
N GLY A 202 -1.74 -15.75 -8.08
CA GLY A 202 -0.96 -16.39 -9.14
C GLY A 202 -0.88 -15.56 -10.41
N VAL A 203 -0.01 -14.54 -10.38
CA VAL A 203 0.33 -13.71 -11.54
C VAL A 203 1.84 -13.58 -11.69
N ARG A 204 2.28 -13.22 -12.91
CA ARG A 204 3.69 -12.97 -13.22
C ARG A 204 4.02 -11.49 -13.07
N GLY A 205 4.93 -11.14 -12.18
CA GLY A 205 5.31 -9.75 -11.90
C GLY A 205 6.05 -9.08 -13.06
N TYR A 206 5.79 -7.79 -13.24
CA TYR A 206 6.52 -6.92 -14.16
C TYR A 206 6.39 -5.45 -13.78
N VAL A 207 7.27 -4.62 -14.34
CA VAL A 207 7.11 -3.17 -14.43
C VAL A 207 7.12 -2.74 -15.89
N THR A 208 6.34 -1.71 -16.23
CA THR A 208 6.24 -1.17 -17.59
C THR A 208 6.46 0.33 -17.59
N ALA A 209 7.27 0.82 -18.52
CA ALA A 209 7.49 2.24 -18.74
C ALA A 209 6.78 2.71 -20.00
N TYR A 210 6.13 3.87 -19.89
CA TYR A 210 5.40 4.52 -20.96
C TYR A 210 5.95 5.92 -21.21
N ASP A 211 5.87 6.37 -22.46
CA ASP A 211 6.15 7.75 -22.83
C ASP A 211 5.24 8.72 -22.08
N LEU A 212 5.81 9.78 -21.49
CA LEU A 212 5.06 10.80 -20.74
C LEU A 212 3.99 11.53 -21.58
N ASN A 213 4.17 11.61 -22.90
CA ASN A 213 3.30 12.39 -23.76
C ASN A 213 2.28 11.54 -24.50
N SER A 214 2.69 10.39 -25.03
CA SER A 214 1.82 9.56 -25.86
C SER A 214 1.20 8.37 -25.13
N GLY A 215 1.75 7.98 -23.96
CA GLY A 215 1.40 6.72 -23.32
C GLY A 215 1.95 5.48 -24.05
N GLU A 216 2.78 5.66 -25.10
CA GLU A 216 3.40 4.54 -25.81
C GLU A 216 4.30 3.73 -24.89
N GLN A 217 4.14 2.41 -24.85
CA GLN A 217 5.03 1.53 -24.10
C GLN A 217 6.46 1.61 -24.66
N LYS A 218 7.42 2.04 -23.84
CA LYS A 218 8.85 2.07 -24.21
C LYS A 218 9.53 0.75 -23.95
N TRP A 219 9.30 0.17 -22.76
CA TRP A 219 9.86 -1.11 -22.38
C TRP A 219 9.04 -1.76 -21.27
N ARG A 220 9.23 -3.08 -21.09
CA ARG A 220 8.67 -3.85 -19.99
C ARG A 220 9.76 -4.76 -19.42
N PHE A 221 9.90 -4.76 -18.10
CA PHE A 221 10.79 -5.64 -17.37
C PHE A 221 9.96 -6.63 -16.55
N TYR A 222 9.87 -7.87 -17.00
CA TYR A 222 9.37 -8.98 -16.16
C TYR A 222 10.36 -9.28 -15.03
N THR A 223 9.84 -9.43 -13.81
CA THR A 223 10.66 -9.65 -12.61
C THR A 223 10.96 -11.12 -12.37
N VAL A 224 10.22 -12.04 -12.98
CA VAL A 224 10.46 -13.49 -12.90
C VAL A 224 10.37 -14.13 -14.29
N PRO A 225 11.10 -15.22 -14.56
CA PRO A 225 11.00 -15.95 -15.82
C PRO A 225 9.61 -16.55 -16.02
N GLY A 226 9.22 -16.74 -17.29
CA GLY A 226 8.09 -17.57 -17.67
C GLY A 226 8.54 -19.00 -18.03
N ASP A 227 7.65 -19.82 -18.60
CA ASP A 227 8.01 -21.16 -19.08
C ASP A 227 9.19 -21.06 -20.06
N PRO A 228 10.36 -21.67 -19.76
CA PRO A 228 11.54 -21.65 -20.61
C PRO A 228 11.30 -22.10 -22.05
N LYS A 229 10.25 -22.91 -22.30
CA LYS A 229 9.86 -23.37 -23.64
C LYS A 229 9.44 -22.23 -24.56
N ASN A 230 9.01 -21.09 -24.01
CA ASN A 230 8.57 -19.93 -24.78
C ASN A 230 9.71 -18.93 -25.06
N GLY A 231 10.92 -19.19 -24.57
CA GLY A 231 12.02 -18.23 -24.58
C GLY A 231 11.83 -17.13 -23.53
N TYR A 232 12.65 -16.09 -23.62
CA TYR A 232 12.70 -15.01 -22.65
C TYR A 232 12.56 -13.64 -23.31
N GLU A 233 11.85 -12.73 -22.66
CA GLU A 233 11.56 -11.39 -23.18
C GLU A 233 12.76 -10.43 -23.12
N HIS A 234 13.71 -10.68 -22.20
CA HIS A 234 14.94 -9.92 -22.02
C HIS A 234 16.06 -10.80 -21.42
N GLU A 235 17.31 -10.38 -21.60
CA GLU A 235 18.51 -11.18 -21.30
C GLU A 235 18.65 -11.52 -19.80
N GLU A 236 18.13 -10.66 -18.94
CA GLU A 236 18.17 -10.84 -17.49
C GLU A 236 17.35 -12.04 -17.03
N LEU A 237 16.31 -12.44 -17.78
CA LEU A 237 15.55 -13.65 -17.48
C LEU A 237 16.31 -14.94 -17.77
N GLU A 238 17.27 -14.94 -18.70
CA GLU A 238 18.14 -16.11 -18.90
C GLU A 238 19.02 -16.36 -17.67
N MET A 239 19.47 -15.28 -17.03
CA MET A 239 20.19 -15.34 -15.77
C MET A 239 19.26 -15.75 -14.63
N ALA A 240 18.10 -15.12 -14.53
CA ALA A 240 17.12 -15.41 -13.49
C ALA A 240 16.67 -16.88 -13.55
N ALA A 241 16.34 -17.42 -14.73
CA ALA A 241 15.85 -18.78 -14.92
C ALA A 241 16.81 -19.88 -14.42
N LYS A 242 18.12 -19.63 -14.34
CA LYS A 242 19.09 -20.57 -13.74
C LYS A 242 18.88 -20.76 -12.24
N THR A 243 18.13 -19.86 -11.61
CA THR A 243 17.79 -19.92 -10.19
C THR A 243 16.40 -20.50 -9.94
N TRP A 244 15.73 -21.02 -10.97
CA TRP A 244 14.43 -21.69 -10.89
C TRP A 244 14.53 -23.13 -11.39
N ASP A 245 13.65 -23.99 -10.90
CA ASP A 245 13.43 -25.31 -11.49
C ASP A 245 12.81 -25.14 -12.89
N PRO A 246 13.33 -25.78 -13.95
CA PRO A 246 12.69 -25.77 -15.27
C PRO A 246 11.24 -26.29 -15.27
N ASN A 247 10.86 -27.11 -14.29
CA ASN A 247 9.50 -27.62 -14.07
C ASN A 247 8.72 -26.82 -13.02
N SER A 248 9.11 -25.57 -12.78
CA SER A 248 8.34 -24.66 -11.94
C SER A 248 6.88 -24.55 -12.37
N ASP A 249 6.02 -24.13 -11.44
CA ASP A 249 4.62 -23.82 -11.73
C ASP A 249 4.51 -22.48 -12.49
N TRP A 250 4.88 -22.53 -13.77
CA TRP A 250 4.77 -21.39 -14.67
C TRP A 250 3.31 -20.97 -14.91
N GLU A 251 2.36 -21.89 -14.68
CA GLU A 251 0.93 -21.59 -14.80
C GLU A 251 0.47 -20.66 -13.68
N ALA A 252 0.95 -20.83 -12.44
CA ALA A 252 0.73 -19.87 -11.35
C ALA A 252 1.45 -18.52 -11.54
N GLY A 253 2.38 -18.42 -12.49
CA GLY A 253 3.05 -17.17 -12.86
C GLY A 253 4.27 -16.78 -12.01
N GLY A 254 4.51 -17.43 -10.88
CA GLY A 254 5.75 -17.29 -10.08
C GLY A 254 5.78 -16.12 -9.09
N GLY A 255 4.94 -15.09 -9.25
CA GLY A 255 4.88 -13.91 -8.37
C GLY A 255 5.83 -12.78 -8.80
N GLY A 256 6.45 -12.10 -7.83
CA GLY A 256 7.42 -11.02 -8.07
C GLY A 256 6.80 -9.68 -8.45
N THR A 257 5.53 -9.48 -8.11
CA THR A 257 4.76 -8.26 -8.41
C THR A 257 5.41 -7.01 -7.79
N SER A 258 5.47 -5.90 -8.53
CA SER A 258 6.04 -4.64 -8.04
C SER A 258 4.91 -3.66 -7.71
N TRP A 259 4.38 -3.77 -6.49
CA TRP A 259 3.14 -3.10 -6.11
C TRP A 259 3.33 -1.87 -5.20
N GLY A 260 4.55 -1.61 -4.73
CA GLY A 260 4.85 -0.53 -3.80
C GLY A 260 5.48 0.71 -4.45
N GLN A 261 6.16 1.53 -3.64
CA GLN A 261 6.79 2.77 -4.12
C GLN A 261 8.17 2.51 -4.72
N SER A 262 8.48 3.21 -5.81
CA SER A 262 9.80 3.21 -6.46
C SER A 262 10.54 4.52 -6.20
N ALA A 263 11.85 4.54 -6.47
CA ALA A 263 12.67 5.75 -6.33
C ALA A 263 13.46 6.01 -7.62
N TYR A 264 13.81 7.27 -7.88
CA TYR A 264 14.61 7.66 -9.05
C TYR A 264 15.70 8.63 -8.63
N ASP A 265 16.96 8.31 -8.98
CA ASP A 265 18.09 9.23 -8.83
C ASP A 265 18.42 9.85 -10.20
N PRO A 266 18.04 11.11 -10.46
CA PRO A 266 18.32 11.78 -11.72
C PRO A 266 19.81 11.99 -11.98
N GLU A 267 20.65 12.13 -10.93
CA GLU A 267 22.10 12.32 -11.11
C GLU A 267 22.77 11.05 -11.66
N LEU A 268 22.24 9.88 -11.30
CA LEU A 268 22.74 8.58 -11.74
C LEU A 268 21.95 8.02 -12.94
N ASN A 269 20.81 8.63 -13.26
CA ASN A 269 19.81 8.10 -14.19
C ASN A 269 19.46 6.63 -13.86
N LEU A 270 19.14 6.35 -12.59
CA LEU A 270 18.79 5.02 -12.09
C LEU A 270 17.40 5.02 -11.44
N LEU A 271 16.54 4.13 -11.94
CA LEU A 271 15.23 3.82 -11.38
C LEU A 271 15.35 2.60 -10.46
N TYR A 272 14.98 2.74 -9.19
CA TYR A 272 15.01 1.69 -8.19
C TYR A 272 13.61 1.12 -7.96
N VAL A 273 13.48 -0.20 -8.10
CA VAL A 273 12.21 -0.93 -8.05
C VAL A 273 12.29 -2.06 -7.04
N GLY A 274 11.32 -2.10 -6.14
CA GLY A 274 11.11 -3.23 -5.22
C GLY A 274 10.21 -4.31 -5.83
N THR A 275 10.51 -5.58 -5.57
CA THR A 275 9.76 -6.73 -6.11
C THR A 275 9.15 -7.58 -5.00
N GLY A 276 8.02 -8.21 -5.33
CA GLY A 276 7.16 -8.89 -4.38
C GLY A 276 7.56 -10.32 -4.03
N ASN A 277 6.66 -10.93 -3.29
CA ASN A 277 6.64 -12.31 -2.86
C ASN A 277 6.42 -13.27 -4.03
N SER A 278 6.60 -14.54 -3.73
CA SER A 278 6.41 -15.65 -4.66
C SER A 278 4.94 -15.99 -4.88
N SER A 279 4.66 -16.76 -5.95
CA SER A 279 3.35 -17.41 -6.13
C SER A 279 3.49 -18.81 -6.73
N PRO A 280 2.95 -19.86 -6.08
CA PRO A 280 2.52 -19.88 -4.68
C PRO A 280 3.70 -19.66 -3.71
N TYR A 281 3.42 -19.47 -2.41
CA TYR A 281 4.46 -19.18 -1.41
C TYR A 281 5.41 -20.36 -1.17
N PRO A 282 4.93 -21.61 -1.02
CA PRO A 282 5.82 -22.72 -0.73
C PRO A 282 6.71 -23.08 -1.92
N ILE A 283 8.03 -22.96 -1.75
CA ILE A 283 8.99 -23.21 -2.83
C ILE A 283 8.91 -24.64 -3.37
N TRP A 284 8.57 -25.64 -2.56
CA TRP A 284 8.41 -27.02 -3.02
C TRP A 284 7.19 -27.25 -3.93
N LEU A 285 6.24 -26.31 -3.95
CA LEU A 285 5.13 -26.30 -4.91
C LEU A 285 5.50 -25.49 -6.16
N ARG A 286 6.17 -24.35 -5.97
CA ARG A 286 6.52 -23.39 -7.03
C ARG A 286 7.74 -23.79 -7.87
N SER A 287 8.80 -24.26 -7.22
CA SER A 287 10.12 -24.57 -7.78
C SER A 287 10.70 -25.78 -7.03
N PRO A 288 10.27 -27.02 -7.36
CA PRO A 288 10.50 -28.20 -6.53
C PRO A 288 11.96 -28.50 -6.20
N SER A 289 12.89 -28.19 -7.13
CA SER A 289 14.33 -28.34 -6.92
C SER A 289 14.96 -27.21 -6.07
N GLY A 290 14.16 -26.25 -5.60
CA GLY A 290 14.60 -25.07 -4.86
C GLY A 290 15.10 -23.95 -5.78
N GLY A 291 16.09 -23.21 -5.31
CA GLY A 291 16.69 -22.07 -6.01
C GLY A 291 16.48 -20.74 -5.30
N ASP A 292 17.27 -19.73 -5.69
CA ASP A 292 17.12 -18.36 -5.20
C ASP A 292 15.83 -17.71 -5.76
N ASN A 293 15.32 -18.19 -6.90
CA ASN A 293 14.13 -17.72 -7.59
C ASN A 293 14.16 -16.21 -7.89
N LEU A 294 15.17 -15.75 -8.62
CA LEU A 294 15.30 -14.35 -9.02
C LEU A 294 14.16 -13.91 -9.96
N PHE A 295 13.66 -12.69 -9.88
CA PHE A 295 14.01 -11.61 -8.94
C PHE A 295 12.94 -11.43 -7.87
N LEU A 296 12.46 -12.51 -7.24
CA LEU A 296 11.57 -12.38 -6.08
C LEU A 296 12.26 -11.63 -4.93
N ALA A 297 11.49 -10.89 -4.12
CA ALA A 297 11.96 -10.22 -2.91
C ALA A 297 13.29 -9.48 -3.09
N SER A 298 13.39 -8.70 -4.17
CA SER A 298 14.61 -8.04 -4.65
C SER A 298 14.42 -6.55 -4.83
N ILE A 299 15.52 -5.81 -4.70
CA ILE A 299 15.68 -4.42 -5.11
C ILE A 299 16.42 -4.44 -6.44
N LEU A 300 15.84 -3.78 -7.45
CA LEU A 300 16.40 -3.68 -8.81
C LEU A 300 16.79 -2.23 -9.08
N ALA A 301 17.97 -2.00 -9.66
CA ALA A 301 18.30 -0.74 -10.32
C ALA A 301 18.23 -0.92 -11.82
N ILE A 302 17.37 -0.13 -12.48
CA ILE A 302 17.04 -0.23 -13.90
C ILE A 302 17.42 1.10 -14.55
N ASN A 303 18.02 1.03 -15.73
CA ASN A 303 18.19 2.20 -16.59
C ASN A 303 16.82 2.59 -17.16
N PRO A 304 16.28 3.79 -16.86
CA PRO A 304 14.91 4.14 -17.23
C PRO A 304 14.71 4.38 -18.73
N ASP A 305 15.77 4.65 -19.49
CA ASP A 305 15.67 4.87 -20.94
C ASP A 305 15.54 3.56 -21.73
N THR A 306 16.12 2.47 -21.21
CA THR A 306 16.23 1.19 -21.93
C THR A 306 15.51 0.03 -21.27
N GLY A 307 15.19 0.12 -19.98
CA GLY A 307 14.62 -0.97 -19.19
C GLY A 307 15.64 -2.04 -18.78
N LYS A 308 16.93 -1.86 -19.08
CA LYS A 308 17.99 -2.81 -18.72
C LYS A 308 18.33 -2.76 -17.24
N LEU A 309 18.58 -3.92 -16.66
CA LEU A 309 19.06 -4.04 -15.29
C LEU A 309 20.53 -3.56 -15.20
N VAL A 310 20.82 -2.78 -14.18
CA VAL A 310 22.17 -2.33 -13.84
C VAL A 310 22.73 -3.19 -12.70
N TRP A 311 21.96 -3.35 -11.63
CA TRP A 311 22.28 -4.26 -10.52
C TRP A 311 20.99 -4.71 -9.83
N HIS A 312 21.08 -5.80 -9.06
CA HIS A 312 20.02 -6.21 -8.14
C HIS A 312 20.60 -6.64 -6.79
N TYR A 313 19.77 -6.59 -5.74
CA TYR A 313 20.05 -7.19 -4.44
C TYR A 313 18.80 -7.92 -3.95
N GLN A 314 18.92 -9.22 -3.70
CA GLN A 314 17.81 -10.05 -3.24
C GLN A 314 17.79 -10.11 -1.70
N THR A 315 16.76 -9.52 -1.09
CA THR A 315 16.65 -9.45 0.38
C THR A 315 16.28 -10.80 0.99
N THR A 316 15.52 -11.64 0.25
CA THR A 316 15.05 -12.94 0.72
C THR A 316 15.13 -14.01 -0.40
N PRO A 317 16.30 -14.62 -0.62
CA PRO A 317 16.47 -15.70 -1.60
C PRO A 317 15.59 -16.91 -1.28
N GLY A 318 14.93 -17.46 -2.30
CA GLY A 318 14.06 -18.63 -2.16
C GLY A 318 12.87 -18.38 -1.23
N GLU A 319 12.33 -17.16 -1.23
CA GLU A 319 11.28 -16.73 -0.29
C GLU A 319 10.07 -17.68 -0.27
N ILE A 320 9.52 -17.91 0.93
CA ILE A 320 8.33 -18.73 1.17
C ILE A 320 7.36 -18.13 2.19
N TRP A 321 7.47 -16.87 2.58
CA TRP A 321 6.77 -16.30 3.74
C TRP A 321 5.87 -15.10 3.43
N ASP A 322 5.70 -14.75 2.15
CA ASP A 322 5.16 -13.44 1.74
C ASP A 322 6.09 -12.28 2.14
N TYR A 323 7.40 -12.46 1.98
CA TYR A 323 8.37 -11.40 2.24
C TYR A 323 8.67 -10.60 0.98
N THR A 324 7.89 -9.56 0.77
CA THR A 324 8.10 -8.59 -0.30
C THR A 324 9.28 -7.65 0.00
N ALA A 325 9.88 -7.09 -1.06
CA ALA A 325 10.84 -5.98 -0.99
C ALA A 325 10.28 -4.71 -1.67
N THR A 326 8.96 -4.53 -1.60
CA THR A 326 8.19 -3.46 -2.26
C THR A 326 8.03 -2.20 -1.39
N MET A 327 8.57 -2.20 -0.19
CA MET A 327 8.47 -1.09 0.75
C MET A 327 9.21 0.13 0.23
N ASN A 328 8.83 1.33 0.71
CA ASN A 328 9.39 2.56 0.17
C ASN A 328 10.92 2.59 0.28
N ILE A 329 11.55 3.03 -0.81
CA ILE A 329 12.99 3.07 -0.98
C ILE A 329 13.46 4.48 -0.68
N ILE A 330 14.28 4.65 0.38
CA ILE A 330 14.85 5.96 0.72
C ILE A 330 16.27 6.06 0.17
N LEU A 331 16.56 7.16 -0.52
CA LEU A 331 17.93 7.51 -0.92
C LEU A 331 18.51 8.50 0.11
N ALA A 332 19.79 8.34 0.43
CA ALA A 332 20.49 9.27 1.33
C ALA A 332 21.98 9.31 1.00
N ASP A 333 22.65 10.35 1.49
CA ASP A 333 24.10 10.40 1.49
C ASP A 333 24.54 10.32 2.95
N LEU A 334 25.20 9.24 3.34
CA LEU A 334 25.56 8.94 4.73
C LEU A 334 27.08 8.84 4.88
N GLU A 335 27.61 9.33 5.98
CA GLU A 335 29.00 9.09 6.34
C GLU A 335 29.14 7.68 6.92
N ILE A 336 29.75 6.79 6.15
CA ILE A 336 29.99 5.38 6.52
C ILE A 336 31.48 5.13 6.41
N GLU A 337 32.11 4.67 7.49
CA GLU A 337 33.56 4.43 7.57
C GLU A 337 34.39 5.66 7.18
N GLY A 338 33.98 6.85 7.63
CA GLY A 338 34.65 8.13 7.36
C GLY A 338 34.60 8.59 5.89
N ARG A 339 33.69 8.03 5.08
CA ARG A 339 33.48 8.42 3.69
C ARG A 339 31.99 8.65 3.45
N LEU A 340 31.66 9.75 2.77
CA LEU A 340 30.31 9.99 2.29
C LEU A 340 29.95 8.96 1.21
N ARG A 341 28.91 8.17 1.47
CA ARG A 341 28.40 7.14 0.55
C ARG A 341 27.01 7.52 0.06
N LYS A 342 26.79 7.35 -1.24
CA LYS A 342 25.47 7.46 -1.87
C LYS A 342 24.71 6.14 -1.62
N VAL A 343 23.79 6.14 -0.67
CA VAL A 343 23.10 4.92 -0.23
C VAL A 343 21.64 4.85 -0.62
N LEU A 344 21.13 3.62 -0.63
CA LEU A 344 19.73 3.24 -0.66
C LEU A 344 19.42 2.50 0.65
N MET A 345 18.29 2.83 1.28
CA MET A 345 17.82 2.21 2.52
C MET A 345 16.44 1.60 2.33
N GLN A 346 16.23 0.41 2.89
CA GLN A 346 14.92 -0.24 2.90
C GLN A 346 14.74 -1.10 4.16
N ALA A 347 13.54 -1.06 4.75
CA ALA A 347 13.07 -1.96 5.79
C ALA A 347 11.97 -2.87 5.22
N PRO A 348 12.29 -3.99 4.54
CA PRO A 348 11.27 -4.87 3.99
C PRO A 348 10.54 -5.72 5.03
N LYS A 349 9.56 -6.52 4.58
CA LYS A 349 8.68 -7.35 5.42
C LYS A 349 9.48 -8.35 6.27
N ASN A 350 10.66 -8.74 5.82
CA ASN A 350 11.46 -9.79 6.44
C ASN A 350 12.11 -9.41 7.79
N GLY A 351 12.06 -8.13 8.21
CA GLY A 351 12.54 -7.66 9.51
C GLY A 351 14.01 -7.25 9.60
N PHE A 352 14.73 -7.22 8.47
CA PHE A 352 16.07 -6.63 8.37
C PHE A 352 16.02 -5.22 7.77
N PHE A 353 16.90 -4.34 8.23
CA PHE A 353 17.07 -2.99 7.69
C PHE A 353 18.33 -2.97 6.82
N TYR A 354 18.17 -2.74 5.52
CA TYR A 354 19.27 -2.80 4.56
C TYR A 354 19.79 -1.41 4.24
N VAL A 355 21.11 -1.27 4.18
CA VAL A 355 21.80 -0.12 3.58
C VAL A 355 22.67 -0.64 2.43
N LEU A 356 22.37 -0.19 1.21
CA LEU A 356 23.09 -0.55 -0.01
C LEU A 356 23.79 0.68 -0.58
N ASP A 357 24.92 0.50 -1.26
CA ASP A 357 25.43 1.51 -2.20
C ASP A 357 24.47 1.57 -3.39
N ARG A 358 23.86 2.73 -3.64
CA ARG A 358 22.84 2.85 -4.69
C ARG A 358 23.40 2.85 -6.10
N ILE A 359 24.72 3.05 -6.26
CA ILE A 359 25.38 3.00 -7.56
C ILE A 359 25.63 1.55 -7.98
N THR A 360 26.07 0.71 -7.04
CA THR A 360 26.58 -0.65 -7.35
C THR A 360 25.70 -1.78 -6.85
N GLY A 361 24.77 -1.52 -5.92
CA GLY A 361 23.99 -2.54 -5.23
C GLY A 361 24.75 -3.26 -4.10
N GLU A 362 25.98 -2.82 -3.80
CA GLU A 362 26.81 -3.44 -2.77
C GLU A 362 26.19 -3.26 -1.38
N LEU A 363 26.01 -4.38 -0.66
CA LEU A 363 25.53 -4.37 0.72
C LEU A 363 26.55 -3.72 1.66
N LYS A 364 26.12 -2.67 2.37
CA LYS A 364 26.91 -1.99 3.41
C LYS A 364 26.59 -2.50 4.80
N SER A 365 25.31 -2.75 5.08
CA SER A 365 24.87 -3.34 6.35
C SER A 365 23.45 -3.91 6.23
N ALA A 366 23.16 -4.90 7.07
CA ALA A 366 21.81 -5.45 7.25
C ALA A 366 21.64 -6.02 8.65
N GLU A 367 20.91 -5.31 9.52
CA GLU A 367 20.60 -5.75 10.88
C GLU A 367 19.10 -5.86 11.12
N LYS A 368 18.71 -6.70 12.09
CA LYS A 368 17.31 -6.86 12.48
C LYS A 368 16.79 -5.58 13.12
N PHE A 369 15.79 -4.95 12.51
CA PHE A 369 15.07 -3.84 13.14
C PHE A 369 13.85 -4.31 13.94
N SER A 370 13.41 -5.55 13.71
CA SER A 370 12.29 -6.17 14.40
C SER A 370 12.65 -7.57 14.91
N ARG A 371 11.68 -8.25 15.53
CA ARG A 371 11.82 -9.64 15.93
C ARG A 371 11.75 -10.54 14.70
N VAL A 372 12.74 -11.44 14.60
CA VAL A 372 12.95 -12.28 13.41
C VAL A 372 13.45 -13.66 13.82
N ASN A 373 12.75 -14.71 13.38
CA ASN A 373 13.14 -16.10 13.65
C ASN A 373 13.55 -16.90 12.39
N TRP A 374 13.20 -16.47 11.17
CA TRP A 374 13.49 -17.21 9.94
C TRP A 374 14.98 -17.21 9.56
N ALA A 375 15.68 -16.10 9.83
CA ALA A 375 17.12 -15.95 9.64
C ALA A 375 17.80 -15.42 10.91
N SER A 376 19.05 -15.83 11.13
CA SER A 376 19.84 -15.42 12.29
C SER A 376 20.47 -14.05 12.09
N HIS A 377 21.06 -13.82 10.91
CA HIS A 377 21.71 -12.58 10.46
C HIS A 377 21.83 -12.61 8.92
N VAL A 378 22.33 -11.54 8.32
CA VAL A 378 22.82 -11.53 6.93
C VAL A 378 24.34 -11.71 6.94
N ASP A 379 24.85 -12.72 6.23
CA ASP A 379 26.29 -12.92 6.10
C ASP A 379 26.86 -11.85 5.17
N MET A 380 27.61 -10.90 5.74
CA MET A 380 28.18 -9.76 5.01
C MET A 380 29.21 -10.15 3.93
N LYS A 381 29.74 -11.39 3.92
CA LYS A 381 30.62 -11.87 2.85
C LYS A 381 29.84 -12.30 1.62
N THR A 382 28.67 -12.89 1.82
CA THR A 382 27.83 -13.41 0.73
C THR A 382 26.69 -12.47 0.35
N GLY A 383 26.32 -11.55 1.25
CA GLY A 383 25.12 -10.73 1.16
C GLY A 383 23.83 -11.51 1.40
N LYS A 384 23.90 -12.77 1.84
CA LYS A 384 22.71 -13.64 1.97
C LYS A 384 22.29 -13.83 3.43
N PRO A 385 20.97 -13.89 3.72
CA PRO A 385 20.46 -14.29 5.02
C PRO A 385 20.88 -15.72 5.40
N VAL A 386 21.29 -15.93 6.65
CA VAL A 386 21.62 -17.25 7.20
C VAL A 386 20.38 -17.83 7.89
N LEU A 387 19.71 -18.75 7.19
CA LEU A 387 18.46 -19.39 7.64
C LEU A 387 18.66 -20.17 8.95
N THR A 388 17.67 -20.10 9.83
CA THR A 388 17.68 -20.84 11.12
C THR A 388 17.04 -22.22 11.02
N GLY A 389 16.30 -22.49 9.94
CA GLY A 389 15.43 -23.66 9.79
C GLY A 389 14.11 -23.59 10.58
N LYS A 390 13.93 -22.59 11.47
CA LYS A 390 12.73 -22.47 12.32
C LYS A 390 11.45 -22.14 11.53
N ALA A 391 11.60 -21.54 10.35
CA ALA A 391 10.48 -21.10 9.52
C ALA A 391 10.25 -22.00 8.30
N TRP A 392 10.82 -23.21 8.25
CA TRP A 392 10.61 -24.17 7.17
C TRP A 392 9.40 -25.06 7.47
N TYR A 393 8.26 -24.77 6.82
CA TYR A 393 6.95 -25.33 7.17
C TYR A 393 6.43 -26.42 6.20
N LYS A 394 7.32 -27.11 5.49
CA LYS A 394 6.94 -28.13 4.51
C LYS A 394 6.20 -29.32 5.11
N ASP A 395 6.75 -29.87 6.18
CA ASP A 395 6.32 -31.17 6.71
C ASP A 395 5.43 -31.02 7.95
N GLU A 396 5.53 -29.89 8.65
CA GLU A 396 4.79 -29.60 9.89
C GLU A 396 4.58 -28.08 10.08
N PRO A 397 3.57 -27.66 10.86
CA PRO A 397 3.35 -26.25 11.16
C PRO A 397 4.55 -25.57 11.82
N LYS A 398 4.85 -24.33 11.42
CA LYS A 398 5.91 -23.52 12.03
C LYS A 398 5.43 -22.17 12.50
N LEU A 399 5.98 -21.74 13.64
CA LEU A 399 5.88 -20.37 14.09
C LEU A 399 6.85 -19.52 13.27
N VAL A 400 6.33 -18.53 12.55
CA VAL A 400 7.11 -17.63 11.71
C VAL A 400 6.97 -16.20 12.22
N ILE A 401 8.12 -15.52 12.35
CA ILE A 401 8.22 -14.13 12.79
C ILE A 401 9.27 -13.44 11.89
N PRO A 402 8.91 -12.37 11.16
CA PRO A 402 7.56 -11.80 11.01
C PRO A 402 6.59 -12.73 10.24
N GLY A 403 5.29 -12.65 10.49
CA GLY A 403 4.27 -13.27 9.63
C GLY A 403 4.01 -12.49 8.33
N GLU A 404 2.92 -12.78 7.63
CA GLU A 404 2.59 -12.22 6.30
C GLU A 404 2.43 -10.68 6.28
N ALA A 405 2.02 -10.08 7.41
CA ALA A 405 1.98 -8.62 7.55
C ALA A 405 3.38 -7.98 7.43
N GLY A 406 4.43 -8.76 7.68
CA GLY A 406 5.82 -8.32 7.72
C GLY A 406 6.17 -7.53 8.97
N ALA A 407 7.46 -7.21 9.10
CA ALA A 407 7.97 -6.30 10.12
C ALA A 407 7.66 -4.82 9.82
N HIS A 408 7.46 -4.53 8.55
CA HIS A 408 7.11 -3.24 7.98
C HIS A 408 6.42 -3.54 6.64
N ASN A 409 5.32 -2.84 6.37
CA ASN A 409 4.52 -3.01 5.17
C ASN A 409 4.55 -1.70 4.37
N TRP A 410 3.53 -1.41 3.56
CA TRP A 410 3.52 -0.33 2.59
C TRP A 410 3.58 1.08 3.18
N GLU A 411 3.25 1.26 4.45
CA GLU A 411 3.23 2.57 5.11
C GLU A 411 4.60 3.24 5.02
N PRO A 412 4.74 4.41 4.37
CA PRO A 412 6.07 4.98 4.17
C PRO A 412 6.83 5.23 5.47
N MET A 413 8.05 4.73 5.58
CA MET A 413 9.03 5.22 6.56
C MET A 413 9.58 6.58 6.10
N SER A 414 10.17 7.34 7.03
CA SER A 414 10.84 8.62 6.71
C SER A 414 12.28 8.68 7.22
N PHE A 415 13.13 9.48 6.57
CA PHE A 415 14.50 9.74 7.00
C PHE A 415 14.70 11.22 7.26
N ASN A 416 15.16 11.57 8.46
CA ASN A 416 15.43 12.94 8.84
C ASN A 416 16.95 13.21 8.86
N PRO A 417 17.47 14.03 7.93
CA PRO A 417 18.91 14.32 7.86
C PRO A 417 19.43 15.13 9.06
N MET A 418 18.56 15.80 9.84
CA MET A 418 18.97 16.56 11.02
C MET A 418 19.23 15.68 12.24
N THR A 419 18.55 14.53 12.32
CA THR A 419 18.75 13.52 13.37
C THR A 419 19.61 12.36 12.89
N ASN A 420 19.73 12.19 11.57
CA ASN A 420 20.30 11.02 10.91
C ASN A 420 19.56 9.72 11.28
N LEU A 421 18.25 9.81 11.52
CA LEU A 421 17.42 8.67 11.92
C LEU A 421 16.37 8.37 10.86
N VAL A 422 16.04 7.09 10.77
CA VAL A 422 14.91 6.57 10.01
C VAL A 422 13.78 6.22 10.97
N TYR A 423 12.56 6.67 10.68
CA TYR A 423 11.38 6.42 11.49
C TYR A 423 10.49 5.38 10.80
N ILE A 424 10.29 4.24 11.44
CA ILE A 424 9.67 3.04 10.86
C ILE A 424 8.38 2.70 11.62
N PRO A 425 7.23 2.54 10.94
CA PRO A 425 6.05 1.92 11.50
C PRO A 425 6.26 0.39 11.57
N GLU A 426 6.77 -0.08 12.71
CA GLU A 426 7.07 -1.49 12.94
C GLU A 426 5.80 -2.27 13.31
N ILE A 427 5.68 -3.45 12.69
CA ILE A 427 4.72 -4.49 13.05
C ILE A 427 5.52 -5.69 13.54
N THR A 428 5.14 -6.30 14.66
CA THR A 428 5.61 -7.64 15.03
C THR A 428 4.39 -8.51 15.15
N MET A 429 4.15 -9.34 14.14
CA MET A 429 2.99 -10.23 14.08
C MET A 429 3.45 -11.68 13.88
N PRO A 430 3.57 -12.48 14.95
CA PRO A 430 3.82 -13.91 14.83
C PRO A 430 2.65 -14.63 14.16
N MET A 431 2.93 -15.62 13.31
CA MET A 431 1.91 -16.43 12.65
C MET A 431 2.35 -17.89 12.52
N THR A 432 1.39 -18.80 12.55
CA THR A 432 1.62 -20.23 12.31
C THR A 432 1.42 -20.54 10.84
N TYR A 433 2.47 -21.00 10.15
CA TYR A 433 2.44 -21.38 8.74
C TYR A 433 2.25 -22.88 8.63
N THR A 434 1.26 -23.29 7.82
CA THR A 434 1.00 -24.70 7.49
C THR A 434 0.84 -24.83 5.98
N ALA A 435 1.60 -25.72 5.36
CA ALA A 435 1.49 -25.97 3.93
C ALA A 435 0.22 -26.77 3.59
N LYS A 436 -0.42 -26.46 2.47
CA LYS A 436 -1.43 -27.37 1.90
C LYS A 436 -0.78 -28.68 1.45
N LYS A 437 -1.51 -29.79 1.61
CA LYS A 437 -1.08 -31.12 1.12
C LYS A 437 -1.11 -31.23 -0.41
N SER A 438 -2.01 -30.50 -1.06
CA SER A 438 -2.13 -30.42 -2.51
C SER A 438 -2.46 -28.99 -2.92
N TYR A 439 -1.95 -28.59 -4.08
CA TYR A 439 -2.13 -27.26 -4.65
C TYR A 439 -2.36 -27.41 -6.16
N THR A 440 -3.26 -26.60 -6.69
CA THR A 440 -3.47 -26.42 -8.11
C THR A 440 -3.97 -25.00 -8.30
N TRP A 441 -3.25 -24.23 -9.12
CA TRP A 441 -3.66 -22.86 -9.42
C TRP A 441 -5.05 -22.82 -10.06
N LYS A 442 -5.82 -21.79 -9.70
CA LYS A 442 -7.15 -21.52 -10.26
C LYS A 442 -7.29 -20.02 -10.50
N ALA A 443 -7.81 -19.64 -11.66
CA ALA A 443 -8.13 -18.25 -11.96
C ALA A 443 -9.12 -17.66 -10.94
N ASP A 444 -9.00 -16.35 -10.68
CA ASP A 444 -9.90 -15.59 -9.80
C ASP A 444 -10.10 -16.16 -8.38
N THR A 445 -9.15 -16.98 -7.91
CA THR A 445 -9.14 -17.57 -6.57
C THR A 445 -7.84 -17.22 -5.87
N PRO A 446 -7.86 -16.58 -4.68
CA PRO A 446 -6.65 -16.39 -3.90
C PRO A 446 -6.19 -17.75 -3.33
N ASP A 447 -5.07 -18.27 -3.81
CA ASP A 447 -4.48 -19.51 -3.29
C ASP A 447 -2.95 -19.40 -3.26
N THR A 448 -2.42 -19.17 -2.06
CA THR A 448 -0.99 -19.01 -1.81
C THR A 448 -0.28 -20.34 -1.54
N GLY A 449 -1.00 -21.47 -1.50
CA GLY A 449 -0.46 -22.76 -1.07
C GLY A 449 -0.36 -22.95 0.45
N LEU A 450 -0.76 -21.95 1.24
CA LEU A 450 -0.90 -22.06 2.69
C LEU A 450 -2.30 -22.51 3.11
N GLN A 451 -2.39 -23.23 4.21
CA GLN A 451 -3.64 -23.51 4.89
C GLN A 451 -3.97 -22.33 5.81
N TYR A 452 -4.93 -21.51 5.40
CA TYR A 452 -5.43 -20.39 6.19
C TYR A 452 -6.39 -20.86 7.29
N GLY A 453 -6.32 -20.18 8.43
CA GLY A 453 -7.17 -20.38 9.59
C GLY A 453 -6.85 -19.37 10.67
N VAL A 454 -7.63 -19.36 11.76
CA VAL A 454 -7.30 -18.53 12.94
C VAL A 454 -5.95 -18.98 13.48
N THR A 455 -4.98 -18.05 13.55
CA THR A 455 -3.66 -18.33 14.09
C THR A 455 -3.78 -18.95 15.48
N SER A 456 -3.38 -20.22 15.58
CA SER A 456 -3.27 -20.98 16.82
C SER A 456 -1.80 -21.27 17.08
N PHE A 457 -1.37 -21.01 18.31
CA PHE A 457 -0.01 -21.35 18.74
C PHE A 457 0.08 -22.72 19.44
N LYS A 458 -1.05 -23.44 19.55
CA LYS A 458 -1.09 -24.75 20.22
C LYS A 458 -0.21 -25.78 19.52
N ASP A 459 -0.29 -25.83 18.19
CA ASP A 459 0.42 -26.82 17.36
C ASP A 459 1.91 -26.48 17.19
N VAL A 460 2.34 -25.31 17.69
CA VAL A 460 3.73 -24.84 17.65
C VAL A 460 4.23 -24.47 19.05
N ALA A 461 3.59 -24.97 20.12
CA ALA A 461 3.89 -24.58 21.50
C ALA A 461 5.35 -24.83 21.89
N GLU A 462 5.97 -25.89 21.37
CA GLU A 462 7.40 -26.21 21.60
C GLU A 462 8.36 -25.22 20.91
N GLN A 463 7.87 -24.43 19.94
CA GLN A 463 8.66 -23.43 19.21
C GLN A 463 8.63 -22.05 19.90
N VAL A 464 7.68 -21.84 20.82
CA VAL A 464 7.53 -20.60 21.61
C VAL A 464 8.64 -20.56 22.67
N GLN A 465 9.54 -19.59 22.56
CA GLN A 465 10.66 -19.41 23.49
C GLN A 465 10.37 -18.37 24.55
N ALA A 466 9.51 -17.40 24.25
CA ALA A 466 9.08 -16.35 25.16
C ALA A 466 7.62 -15.96 24.89
N ALA A 467 6.97 -15.29 25.85
CA ALA A 467 5.57 -14.87 25.71
C ALA A 467 5.36 -13.98 24.47
N GLU A 468 6.35 -13.15 24.18
CA GLU A 468 6.39 -12.24 23.04
C GLU A 468 6.29 -12.99 21.70
N ASP A 469 6.70 -14.26 21.62
CA ASP A 469 6.56 -15.12 20.42
C ASP A 469 5.11 -15.41 20.05
N THR A 470 4.16 -15.05 20.91
CA THR A 470 2.72 -15.21 20.69
C THR A 470 1.94 -13.88 20.72
N ILE A 471 2.64 -12.75 20.88
CA ILE A 471 2.03 -11.43 21.01
C ILE A 471 2.24 -10.64 19.73
N VAL A 472 1.15 -10.04 19.25
CA VAL A 472 1.19 -9.01 18.21
C VAL A 472 1.52 -7.67 18.87
N SER A 473 2.52 -6.95 18.36
CA SER A 473 2.90 -5.63 18.87
C SER A 473 3.20 -4.66 17.73
N PHE A 474 2.91 -3.38 17.94
CA PHE A 474 3.13 -2.32 16.96
C PHE A 474 3.99 -1.23 17.58
N SER A 475 4.92 -0.64 16.84
CA SER A 475 5.73 0.46 17.38
C SER A 475 6.12 1.48 16.32
N LEU A 476 6.29 2.72 16.76
CA LEU A 476 7.06 3.71 16.00
C LEU A 476 8.51 3.62 16.43
N LYS A 477 9.39 3.21 15.53
CA LYS A 477 10.81 2.99 15.80
C LYS A 477 11.67 4.07 15.17
N ALA A 478 12.60 4.64 15.92
CA ALA A 478 13.69 5.40 15.35
C ALA A 478 14.95 4.55 15.26
N TRP A 479 15.43 4.37 14.04
CA TRP A 479 16.57 3.55 13.67
C TRP A 479 17.73 4.42 13.20
N ASP A 480 18.92 4.18 13.72
CA ASP A 480 20.16 4.77 13.19
C ASP A 480 20.67 3.86 12.07
N PRO A 481 20.65 4.29 10.79
CA PRO A 481 21.06 3.46 9.67
C PRO A 481 22.58 3.24 9.61
N VAL A 482 23.38 4.12 10.23
CA VAL A 482 24.85 3.98 10.25
C VAL A 482 25.26 3.05 11.39
N ALA A 483 24.73 3.27 12.59
CA ALA A 483 25.02 2.42 13.74
C ALA A 483 24.21 1.11 13.77
N GLN A 484 23.25 0.95 12.85
CA GLN A 484 22.37 -0.21 12.73
C GLN A 484 21.71 -0.60 14.06
N LYS A 485 21.13 0.39 14.74
CA LYS A 485 20.50 0.17 16.04
C LYS A 485 19.30 1.08 16.26
N GLN A 486 18.40 0.61 17.11
CA GLN A 486 17.32 1.42 17.64
C GLN A 486 17.86 2.52 18.56
N VAL A 487 17.39 3.76 18.34
CA VAL A 487 17.68 4.92 19.18
C VAL A 487 16.58 5.13 20.20
N TRP A 488 15.32 5.05 19.76
CA TRP A 488 14.14 5.06 20.62
C TRP A 488 13.00 4.30 19.95
N GLN A 489 12.00 3.90 20.74
CA GLN A 489 10.74 3.33 20.23
C GLN A 489 9.56 3.87 21.04
N VAL A 490 8.39 3.95 20.41
CA VAL A 490 7.10 4.23 21.06
C VAL A 490 6.18 3.04 20.79
N GLN A 491 5.72 2.38 21.84
CA GLN A 491 4.74 1.30 21.72
C GLN A 491 3.39 1.87 21.29
N GLU A 492 2.79 1.28 20.27
CA GLU A 492 1.45 1.61 19.80
C GLU A 492 0.47 0.48 20.12
N SER A 493 -0.79 0.85 20.31
CA SER A 493 -1.89 -0.10 20.52
C SER A 493 -2.41 -0.70 19.22
N MET A 494 -2.04 -0.14 18.08
CA MET A 494 -2.52 -0.47 16.73
C MET A 494 -1.39 -0.26 15.71
N PRO A 495 -1.45 -0.89 14.51
CA PRO A 495 -0.57 -0.52 13.41
C PRO A 495 -0.72 0.97 13.12
N GLY A 496 0.41 1.67 13.15
CA GLY A 496 0.51 3.07 12.75
C GLY A 496 0.51 3.21 11.23
N GLY A 497 0.14 4.41 10.76
CA GLY A 497 0.26 4.79 9.36
C GLY A 497 1.68 5.19 8.96
N GLY A 498 1.82 5.66 7.73
CA GLY A 498 3.05 6.21 7.20
C GLY A 498 3.53 7.46 7.97
N ILE A 499 4.80 7.79 7.78
CA ILE A 499 5.50 8.79 8.58
C ILE A 499 5.84 10.03 7.76
N LEU A 500 5.68 11.19 8.39
CA LEU A 500 6.32 12.45 7.98
C LEU A 500 7.32 12.86 9.06
N SER A 501 8.49 13.33 8.66
CA SER A 501 9.42 13.99 9.57
C SER A 501 9.73 15.44 9.17
N THR A 502 9.92 16.29 10.17
CA THR A 502 10.51 17.64 10.06
C THR A 502 11.74 17.69 10.98
N PRO A 503 12.54 18.78 11.03
CA PRO A 503 13.79 18.80 11.81
C PRO A 503 13.68 18.28 13.25
N ASP A 504 12.57 18.54 13.94
CA ASP A 504 12.35 18.19 15.34
C ASP A 504 11.04 17.42 15.62
N LEU A 505 10.19 17.17 14.60
CA LEU A 505 8.92 16.45 14.75
C LEU A 505 8.84 15.19 13.88
N VAL A 506 8.04 14.23 14.35
CA VAL A 506 7.59 13.06 13.61
C VAL A 506 6.07 12.98 13.72
N PHE A 507 5.39 12.89 12.59
CA PHE A 507 3.94 12.78 12.48
C PHE A 507 3.56 11.38 12.01
N GLN A 508 2.55 10.79 12.65
CA GLN A 508 2.04 9.47 12.29
C GLN A 508 0.53 9.40 12.51
N GLY A 509 -0.17 8.87 11.53
CA GLY A 509 -1.60 8.53 11.67
C GLY A 509 -1.81 7.24 12.45
N SER A 510 -2.97 7.09 13.10
CA SER A 510 -3.34 5.86 13.78
C SER A 510 -4.70 5.34 13.32
N SER A 511 -4.83 4.02 13.29
CA SER A 511 -6.09 3.30 13.04
C SER A 511 -7.17 3.59 14.11
N THR A 512 -6.78 4.14 15.27
CA THR A 512 -7.71 4.61 16.32
C THR A 512 -8.24 6.03 16.07
N GLY A 513 -7.91 6.63 14.92
CA GLY A 513 -8.49 7.90 14.48
C GLY A 513 -7.74 9.15 14.98
N PHE A 514 -6.45 9.03 15.26
CA PHE A 514 -5.61 10.13 15.71
C PHE A 514 -4.49 10.42 14.72
N LEU A 515 -4.17 11.70 14.53
CA LEU A 515 -2.86 12.15 14.05
C LEU A 515 -1.98 12.43 15.28
N ARG A 516 -0.90 11.67 15.45
CA ARG A 516 0.01 11.75 16.60
C ARG A 516 1.32 12.40 16.20
N ILE A 517 1.90 13.15 17.15
CA ILE A 517 3.09 13.96 16.91
C ILE A 517 4.08 13.76 18.05
N PHE A 518 5.31 13.42 17.66
CA PHE A 518 6.40 13.05 18.56
C PHE A 518 7.63 13.92 18.29
N HIS A 519 8.46 14.09 19.31
CA HIS A 519 9.75 14.74 19.14
C HIS A 519 10.74 13.81 18.43
N ALA A 520 11.34 14.27 17.32
CA ALA A 520 12.12 13.47 16.39
C ALA A 520 13.35 12.79 17.00
N ARG A 521 14.01 13.40 17.99
CA ARG A 521 15.22 12.84 18.62
C ARG A 521 14.95 11.89 19.77
N THR A 522 13.77 11.97 20.38
CA THR A 522 13.53 11.30 21.68
C THR A 522 12.29 10.42 21.70
N GLY A 523 11.42 10.51 20.68
CA GLY A 523 10.13 9.81 20.67
C GLY A 523 9.13 10.37 21.70
N LYS A 524 9.45 11.49 22.37
CA LYS A 524 8.55 12.09 23.36
C LYS A 524 7.24 12.49 22.68
N PHE A 525 6.12 11.97 23.17
CA PHE A 525 4.79 12.43 22.76
C PHE A 525 4.61 13.92 23.03
N LEU A 526 4.13 14.66 22.04
CA LEU A 526 3.89 16.10 22.13
C LEU A 526 2.41 16.45 22.01
N LYS A 527 1.73 15.85 21.03
CA LYS A 527 0.33 16.14 20.74
C LYS A 527 -0.33 14.99 19.98
N GLU A 528 -1.63 14.87 20.13
CA GLU A 528 -2.49 14.19 19.17
C GLU A 528 -3.70 15.05 18.79
N ILE A 529 -4.27 14.76 17.62
CA ILE A 529 -5.51 15.36 17.12
C ILE A 529 -6.44 14.21 16.75
N PHE A 530 -7.58 14.13 17.43
CA PHE A 530 -8.62 13.17 17.05
C PHE A 530 -9.33 13.65 15.78
N VAL A 531 -9.46 12.76 14.80
CA VAL A 531 -10.12 13.04 13.52
C VAL A 531 -11.33 12.15 13.27
N GLY A 532 -11.51 11.06 14.01
CA GLY A 532 -12.68 10.18 13.88
C GLY A 532 -12.68 9.24 12.66
N THR A 533 -11.58 9.17 11.91
CA THR A 533 -11.36 8.22 10.81
C THR A 533 -9.94 7.68 10.91
N GLY A 534 -9.76 6.37 10.73
CA GLY A 534 -8.44 5.75 10.83
C GLY A 534 -7.52 6.25 9.72
N ILE A 535 -6.24 6.46 10.05
CA ILE A 535 -5.23 6.98 9.14
C ILE A 535 -4.14 5.94 8.95
N ARG A 536 -3.92 5.51 7.70
CA ARG A 536 -2.81 4.63 7.30
C ARG A 536 -1.83 5.33 6.35
N ALA A 537 -2.30 6.26 5.52
CA ALA A 537 -1.45 7.06 4.65
C ALA A 537 -0.41 7.88 5.44
N ALA A 538 0.72 8.19 4.79
CA ALA A 538 1.69 9.13 5.35
C ALA A 538 1.13 10.56 5.31
N PRO A 539 1.26 11.33 6.41
CA PRO A 539 1.07 12.78 6.36
C PRO A 539 2.09 13.43 5.42
N MET A 540 1.80 14.65 5.00
CA MET A 540 2.72 15.50 4.25
C MET A 540 2.58 16.96 4.70
N THR A 541 3.54 17.82 4.35
CA THR A 541 3.52 19.24 4.76
C THR A 541 3.96 20.14 3.61
N TYR A 542 3.43 21.36 3.60
CA TYR A 542 3.64 22.37 2.57
C TYR A 542 3.38 23.77 3.15
N MET A 543 3.73 24.80 2.38
CA MET A 543 3.38 26.20 2.67
C MET A 543 2.42 26.73 1.61
N VAL A 544 1.50 27.60 2.02
CA VAL A 544 0.76 28.50 1.11
C VAL A 544 0.63 29.85 1.77
N ASP A 545 0.98 30.92 1.04
CA ASP A 545 0.91 32.31 1.52
C ASP A 545 1.61 32.53 2.88
N GLY A 546 2.73 31.86 3.11
CA GLY A 546 3.50 31.97 4.36
C GLY A 546 2.92 31.21 5.56
N GLU A 547 1.86 30.41 5.38
CA GLU A 547 1.33 29.50 6.41
C GLU A 547 1.71 28.05 6.10
N GLN A 548 2.23 27.33 7.11
CA GLN A 548 2.54 25.92 7.04
C GLN A 548 1.31 25.08 7.34
N PHE A 549 1.08 24.08 6.51
CA PHE A 549 0.03 23.08 6.68
C PHE A 549 0.63 21.69 6.83
N ILE A 550 -0.05 20.84 7.61
CA ILE A 550 0.11 19.39 7.61
C ILE A 550 -1.16 18.81 6.99
N ALA A 551 -1.06 18.00 5.94
CA ALA A 551 -2.21 17.32 5.36
C ALA A 551 -2.04 15.79 5.40
N VAL A 552 -3.17 15.08 5.43
CA VAL A 552 -3.19 13.62 5.46
C VAL A 552 -4.48 13.07 4.85
N MET A 553 -4.36 11.93 4.17
CA MET A 553 -5.50 11.15 3.71
C MET A 553 -6.03 10.27 4.85
N ALA A 554 -7.27 10.49 5.27
CA ALA A 554 -7.94 9.73 6.33
C ALA A 554 -9.04 8.85 5.71
N GLY A 555 -8.84 7.54 5.77
CA GLY A 555 -9.78 6.53 5.30
C GLY A 555 -9.22 5.16 5.67
N TYR A 556 -9.86 4.48 6.63
CA TYR A 556 -9.34 3.22 7.15
C TYR A 556 -9.62 2.09 6.16
N GLY A 557 -8.65 1.20 5.98
CA GLY A 557 -8.71 0.11 5.02
C GLY A 557 -7.33 -0.50 4.81
N GLY A 558 -7.12 -1.07 3.62
CA GLY A 558 -5.95 -1.89 3.30
C GLY A 558 -6.11 -3.33 3.78
N ALA A 559 -5.02 -4.12 3.74
CA ALA A 559 -5.00 -5.44 4.35
C ALA A 559 -4.80 -5.37 5.88
N PRO A 560 -5.43 -6.28 6.66
CA PRO A 560 -6.42 -7.26 6.22
C PRO A 560 -7.79 -6.60 5.93
N THR A 561 -8.56 -7.11 4.96
CA THR A 561 -9.89 -6.57 4.61
C THR A 561 -11.02 -6.98 5.54
N PHE A 562 -10.72 -7.87 6.50
CA PHE A 562 -11.60 -8.41 7.52
C PHE A 562 -10.79 -8.66 8.81
N GLY A 563 -11.46 -8.85 9.95
CA GLY A 563 -10.77 -9.08 11.22
C GLY A 563 -10.04 -7.84 11.75
N TYR A 564 -10.51 -6.64 11.37
CA TYR A 564 -9.98 -5.38 11.91
C TYR A 564 -9.99 -5.38 13.44
N HIS A 565 -9.01 -4.72 14.04
CA HIS A 565 -8.88 -4.71 15.50
C HIS A 565 -10.10 -4.02 16.16
N PRO A 566 -10.61 -4.52 17.30
CA PRO A 566 -11.80 -3.96 17.98
C PRO A 566 -11.70 -2.47 18.31
N ASP A 567 -10.49 -1.99 18.58
CA ASP A 567 -10.25 -0.58 18.92
C ASP A 567 -10.16 0.35 17.69
N ALA A 568 -10.32 -0.17 16.47
CA ALA A 568 -10.34 0.65 15.27
C ALA A 568 -11.52 1.63 15.31
N VAL A 569 -11.26 2.90 15.00
CA VAL A 569 -12.25 3.98 15.13
C VAL A 569 -13.48 3.79 14.24
N MET A 570 -13.34 3.00 13.18
CA MET A 570 -14.41 2.67 12.23
C MET A 570 -15.56 1.87 12.86
N HIS A 571 -15.35 1.25 14.03
CA HIS A 571 -16.43 0.61 14.81
C HIS A 571 -17.34 1.64 15.50
N GLN A 572 -16.86 2.88 15.66
CA GLN A 572 -17.55 3.94 16.38
C GLN A 572 -18.10 5.01 15.45
N TYR A 573 -17.35 5.35 14.39
CA TYR A 573 -17.65 6.43 13.45
C TYR A 573 -17.63 5.94 12.01
N GLN A 574 -18.43 6.58 11.15
CA GLN A 574 -18.47 6.30 9.72
C GLN A 574 -17.08 6.49 9.09
N ASN A 575 -16.65 5.50 8.29
CA ASN A 575 -15.34 5.49 7.64
C ASN A 575 -15.29 6.38 6.38
N TYR A 576 -15.76 7.63 6.47
CA TYR A 576 -15.75 8.53 5.33
C TYR A 576 -14.31 8.90 4.94
N GLY A 577 -13.96 8.60 3.69
CA GLY A 577 -12.69 9.02 3.09
C GLY A 577 -12.59 10.53 3.00
N ARG A 578 -11.54 11.12 3.58
CA ARG A 578 -11.36 12.57 3.69
C ARG A 578 -9.90 12.97 3.50
N ILE A 579 -9.69 14.14 2.90
CA ILE A 579 -8.42 14.87 3.00
C ILE A 579 -8.56 15.83 4.17
N LEU A 580 -7.61 15.80 5.12
CA LEU A 580 -7.61 16.69 6.28
C LEU A 580 -6.35 17.53 6.27
N ALA A 581 -6.47 18.84 6.48
CA ALA A 581 -5.34 19.73 6.68
C ALA A 581 -5.39 20.43 8.04
N PHE A 582 -4.20 20.69 8.59
CA PHE A 582 -3.99 21.27 9.90
C PHE A 582 -2.97 22.41 9.82
N LYS A 583 -3.16 23.46 10.61
CA LYS A 583 -2.23 24.59 10.74
C LYS A 583 -2.18 25.14 12.15
N LEU A 584 -1.18 25.98 12.45
CA LEU A 584 -1.13 26.68 13.74
C LEU A 584 -2.34 27.59 13.91
N GLY A 585 -2.95 27.58 15.10
CA GLY A 585 -4.16 28.34 15.40
C GLY A 585 -5.44 27.77 14.77
N GLY A 586 -5.37 26.56 14.18
CA GLY A 586 -6.54 25.87 13.63
C GLY A 586 -7.56 25.46 14.69
N GLY A 587 -8.79 25.20 14.26
CA GLY A 587 -9.94 24.90 15.10
C GLY A 587 -10.07 23.43 15.52
N ASN A 588 -11.26 23.08 16.00
CA ASN A 588 -11.64 21.70 16.30
C ASN A 588 -11.89 20.92 15.00
N THR A 589 -11.41 19.68 14.94
CA THR A 589 -11.61 18.80 13.79
C THR A 589 -13.06 18.34 13.69
N PRO A 590 -13.70 18.44 12.50
CA PRO A 590 -14.97 17.80 12.23
C PRO A 590 -14.88 16.27 12.38
N ILE A 591 -15.80 15.69 13.15
CA ILE A 591 -15.85 14.25 13.40
C ILE A 591 -16.99 13.64 12.57
N PRO A 592 -16.78 12.50 11.88
CA PRO A 592 -17.85 11.83 11.15
C PRO A 592 -19.01 11.42 12.07
N PRO A 593 -20.20 11.16 11.51
CA PRO A 593 -21.30 10.59 12.28
C PRO A 593 -20.92 9.23 12.89
N LYS A 594 -21.59 8.86 13.99
CA LYS A 594 -21.43 7.52 14.57
C LYS A 594 -22.01 6.44 13.65
N VAL A 595 -21.47 5.23 13.74
CA VAL A 595 -22.05 4.05 13.07
C VAL A 595 -23.40 3.70 13.71
N ALA A 596 -24.41 3.44 12.89
CA ALA A 596 -25.72 3.01 13.37
C ALA A 596 -25.64 1.55 13.86
N GLN A 597 -26.13 1.29 15.06
CA GLN A 597 -26.29 -0.06 15.58
C GLN A 597 -27.57 -0.65 14.98
N LEU A 598 -27.41 -1.55 14.02
CA LEU A 598 -28.53 -2.30 13.43
C LEU A 598 -28.87 -3.51 14.29
N GLU A 599 -30.16 -3.67 14.62
CA GLU A 599 -30.69 -4.90 15.20
C GLU A 599 -30.66 -6.04 14.18
N ILE A 600 -30.55 -7.27 14.68
CA ILE A 600 -30.67 -8.48 13.88
C ILE A 600 -32.15 -8.68 13.54
N PRO A 601 -32.54 -8.72 12.24
CA PRO A 601 -33.91 -8.99 11.85
C PRO A 601 -34.34 -10.43 12.17
N GLU A 602 -35.64 -10.63 12.37
CA GLU A 602 -36.20 -11.98 12.51
C GLU A 602 -35.89 -12.83 11.26
N PRO A 603 -35.23 -13.98 11.41
CA PRO A 603 -34.84 -14.82 10.28
C PRO A 603 -36.06 -15.55 9.69
N PRO A 604 -36.08 -15.81 8.37
CA PRO A 604 -37.14 -16.58 7.75
C PRO A 604 -37.14 -18.05 8.23
N SER A 605 -38.33 -18.65 8.24
CA SER A 605 -38.54 -20.05 8.63
C SER A 605 -38.22 -21.01 7.48
N ILE A 606 -36.92 -21.23 7.26
CA ILE A 606 -36.39 -22.20 6.28
C ILE A 606 -35.85 -23.42 7.04
N PRO A 607 -36.17 -24.67 6.62
CA PRO A 607 -35.59 -25.90 7.18
C PRO A 607 -34.07 -25.91 7.05
N LEU A 608 -33.36 -26.31 8.11
CA LEU A 608 -31.90 -26.38 8.14
C LEU A 608 -31.45 -27.83 8.32
N THR A 609 -30.41 -28.25 7.59
CA THR A 609 -29.77 -29.55 7.79
C THR A 609 -28.35 -29.37 8.33
N ALA A 610 -27.90 -30.29 9.18
CA ALA A 610 -26.54 -30.24 9.73
C ALA A 610 -25.45 -30.37 8.65
N GLU A 611 -25.73 -31.15 7.61
CA GLU A 611 -24.84 -31.32 6.45
C GLU A 611 -24.68 -30.01 5.67
N SER A 612 -25.78 -29.33 5.33
CA SER A 612 -25.74 -28.05 4.63
C SER A 612 -25.09 -26.95 5.46
N ILE A 613 -25.32 -26.91 6.78
CA ILE A 613 -24.66 -25.94 7.68
C ILE A 613 -23.15 -26.11 7.68
N ASN A 614 -22.65 -27.35 7.80
CA ASN A 614 -21.21 -27.60 7.84
C ASN A 614 -20.55 -27.28 6.49
N LYS A 615 -21.14 -27.76 5.38
CA LYS A 615 -20.69 -27.43 4.03
C LYS A 615 -20.69 -25.92 3.78
N GLY A 616 -21.78 -25.24 4.19
CA GLY A 616 -21.95 -23.80 4.04
C GLY A 616 -20.94 -22.98 4.81
N ARG A 617 -20.57 -23.40 6.03
CA ARG A 617 -19.50 -22.76 6.81
C ARG A 617 -18.16 -22.84 6.08
N ASP A 618 -17.77 -24.04 5.64
CA ASP A 618 -16.47 -24.24 5.01
C ASP A 618 -16.37 -23.44 3.68
N LEU A 619 -17.48 -23.34 2.93
CA LEU A 619 -17.59 -22.47 1.75
C LEU A 619 -17.56 -20.99 2.11
N TYR A 620 -18.25 -20.56 3.17
CA TYR A 620 -18.21 -19.17 3.65
C TYR A 620 -16.79 -18.74 4.01
N ASP A 621 -16.06 -19.58 4.75
CA ASP A 621 -14.67 -19.35 5.14
C ASP A 621 -13.74 -19.29 3.93
N THR A 622 -14.11 -19.94 2.83
CA THR A 622 -13.31 -19.94 1.59
C THR A 622 -13.59 -18.72 0.71
N TYR A 623 -14.85 -18.31 0.55
CA TYR A 623 -15.26 -17.37 -0.50
C TYR A 623 -15.82 -16.03 0.00
N CYS A 624 -16.29 -15.98 1.25
CA CYS A 624 -17.08 -14.84 1.74
C CYS A 624 -16.40 -14.09 2.90
N ILE A 625 -15.71 -14.81 3.79
CA ILE A 625 -15.17 -14.26 5.04
C ILE A 625 -14.16 -13.12 4.79
N THR A 626 -13.40 -13.18 3.70
CA THR A 626 -12.38 -12.17 3.36
C THR A 626 -12.97 -10.77 3.20
N CYS A 627 -14.23 -10.68 2.78
CA CYS A 627 -14.95 -9.41 2.70
C CYS A 627 -15.90 -9.24 3.88
N HIS A 628 -16.72 -10.23 4.22
CA HIS A 628 -17.81 -10.07 5.18
C HIS A 628 -17.41 -10.28 6.65
N GLY A 629 -16.26 -10.90 6.93
CA GLY A 629 -15.75 -11.15 8.28
C GLY A 629 -16.67 -12.05 9.12
N ASP A 630 -16.51 -11.97 10.45
CA ASP A 630 -17.40 -12.62 11.41
C ASP A 630 -18.74 -11.87 11.56
N PHE A 631 -19.56 -12.27 12.54
CA PHE A 631 -20.96 -11.84 12.69
C PHE A 631 -21.23 -11.14 14.02
N GLY A 632 -22.30 -10.33 14.05
CA GLY A 632 -22.81 -9.73 15.29
C GLY A 632 -21.76 -8.89 16.02
N ALA A 633 -21.58 -9.14 17.33
CA ALA A 633 -20.59 -8.42 18.14
C ALA A 633 -19.13 -8.71 17.76
N GLN A 634 -18.87 -9.79 17.01
CA GLN A 634 -17.54 -10.12 16.50
C GLN A 634 -17.32 -9.62 15.06
N HIS A 635 -18.32 -9.00 14.43
CA HIS A 635 -18.20 -8.49 13.08
C HIS A 635 -17.16 -7.38 12.99
N ARG A 636 -16.04 -7.69 12.33
CA ARG A 636 -14.85 -6.84 12.19
C ARG A 636 -14.51 -6.56 10.73
N SER A 637 -15.50 -6.11 9.96
CA SER A 637 -15.34 -5.73 8.55
C SER A 637 -15.95 -4.35 8.26
N LEU A 638 -15.49 -3.75 7.16
CA LEU A 638 -16.13 -2.59 6.53
C LEU A 638 -17.35 -2.97 5.68
N HIS A 639 -17.46 -4.23 5.27
CA HIS A 639 -18.58 -4.74 4.46
C HIS A 639 -19.75 -5.17 5.36
N PRO A 640 -20.97 -5.31 4.82
CA PRO A 640 -22.14 -5.66 5.62
C PRO A 640 -22.00 -6.97 6.40
N ASP A 641 -22.46 -6.95 7.66
CA ASP A 641 -22.67 -8.13 8.49
C ASP A 641 -23.81 -8.99 7.93
N LEU A 642 -23.47 -10.17 7.41
CA LEU A 642 -24.43 -11.06 6.76
C LEU A 642 -25.40 -11.72 7.76
N SER A 643 -25.16 -11.66 9.08
CA SER A 643 -26.18 -12.08 10.04
C SER A 643 -27.33 -11.08 10.17
N LYS A 644 -27.24 -9.91 9.53
CA LYS A 644 -28.27 -8.85 9.57
C LYS A 644 -29.04 -8.73 8.25
N MET A 645 -29.05 -9.79 7.44
CA MET A 645 -29.84 -9.84 6.22
C MET A 645 -31.33 -9.62 6.50
N THR A 646 -31.96 -8.78 5.67
CA THR A 646 -33.41 -8.56 5.72
C THR A 646 -34.15 -9.66 4.95
N PRO A 647 -35.46 -9.84 5.16
CA PRO A 647 -36.25 -10.81 4.38
C PRO A 647 -36.13 -10.62 2.86
N ALA A 648 -36.02 -9.38 2.39
CA ALA A 648 -35.81 -9.08 0.97
C ALA A 648 -34.46 -9.61 0.47
N ILE A 649 -33.38 -9.48 1.26
CA ILE A 649 -32.06 -10.00 0.89
C ILE A 649 -32.05 -11.53 0.87
N HIS A 650 -32.72 -12.19 1.81
CA HIS A 650 -32.86 -13.65 1.76
C HIS A 650 -33.56 -14.12 0.47
N HIS A 651 -34.60 -13.41 0.02
CA HIS A 651 -35.36 -13.79 -1.17
C HIS A 651 -34.53 -13.75 -2.46
N ILE A 652 -33.55 -12.86 -2.55
CA ILE A 652 -32.69 -12.68 -3.73
C ILE A 652 -31.25 -13.16 -3.51
N PHE A 653 -30.99 -13.99 -2.49
CA PHE A 653 -29.63 -14.40 -2.11
C PHE A 653 -28.88 -15.06 -3.28
N ASN A 654 -29.51 -16.01 -3.98
CA ASN A 654 -28.94 -16.65 -5.16
C ASN A 654 -28.68 -15.66 -6.30
N ASP A 655 -29.56 -14.68 -6.50
CA ASP A 655 -29.37 -13.65 -7.53
C ASP A 655 -28.20 -12.73 -7.21
N ILE A 656 -27.97 -12.43 -5.92
CA ILE A 656 -26.82 -11.65 -5.46
C ILE A 656 -25.52 -12.42 -5.73
N VAL A 657 -25.45 -13.68 -5.30
CA VAL A 657 -24.20 -14.46 -5.32
C VAL A 657 -23.88 -15.00 -6.72
N LEU A 658 -24.86 -15.44 -7.50
CA LEU A 658 -24.64 -16.11 -8.80
C LEU A 658 -25.00 -15.27 -10.02
N LYS A 659 -25.87 -14.25 -9.89
CA LYS A 659 -26.28 -13.42 -11.03
C LYS A 659 -25.73 -12.00 -10.95
N GLY A 660 -24.97 -11.68 -9.91
CA GLY A 660 -24.28 -10.40 -9.77
C GLY A 660 -25.21 -9.19 -9.69
N VAL A 661 -26.45 -9.33 -9.17
CA VAL A 661 -27.38 -8.19 -9.12
C VAL A 661 -26.87 -7.01 -8.26
N PHE A 662 -25.88 -7.26 -7.39
CA PHE A 662 -25.19 -6.25 -6.58
C PHE A 662 -23.76 -5.94 -7.06
N SER A 663 -23.35 -6.37 -8.26
CA SER A 663 -21.98 -6.15 -8.76
C SER A 663 -21.60 -4.69 -8.92
N SER A 664 -22.54 -3.80 -9.27
CA SER A 664 -22.30 -2.35 -9.25
C SER A 664 -21.99 -1.79 -7.86
N GLY A 665 -22.38 -2.49 -6.79
CA GLY A 665 -22.05 -2.16 -5.42
C GLY A 665 -20.74 -2.76 -4.91
N GLY A 666 -20.04 -3.56 -5.73
CA GLY A 666 -18.80 -4.24 -5.39
C GLY A 666 -18.94 -5.72 -5.02
N MET A 667 -20.16 -6.27 -5.02
CA MET A 667 -20.42 -7.69 -4.78
C MET A 667 -20.42 -8.46 -6.10
N ALA A 668 -19.26 -8.99 -6.48
CA ALA A 668 -19.09 -9.75 -7.71
C ALA A 668 -19.91 -11.05 -7.72
N SER A 669 -20.25 -11.53 -8.93
CA SER A 669 -20.77 -12.89 -9.12
C SER A 669 -19.72 -13.94 -8.75
N PHE A 670 -20.17 -15.09 -8.27
CA PHE A 670 -19.39 -16.28 -7.94
C PHE A 670 -19.79 -17.51 -8.76
N ASP A 671 -20.58 -17.35 -9.83
CA ASP A 671 -21.01 -18.42 -10.75
C ASP A 671 -19.87 -19.20 -11.42
N ASN A 672 -18.68 -18.60 -11.50
CA ASN A 672 -17.47 -19.27 -11.97
C ASN A 672 -16.83 -20.21 -10.93
N THR A 673 -17.21 -20.14 -9.66
CA THR A 673 -16.58 -20.86 -8.54
C THR A 673 -17.54 -21.62 -7.63
N LEU A 674 -18.82 -21.24 -7.59
CA LEU A 674 -19.85 -21.81 -6.73
C LEU A 674 -21.02 -22.33 -7.58
N SER A 675 -21.51 -23.53 -7.25
CA SER A 675 -22.78 -24.03 -7.78
C SER A 675 -23.98 -23.49 -6.99
N GLU A 676 -25.20 -23.67 -7.53
CA GLU A 676 -26.42 -23.30 -6.81
C GLU A 676 -26.58 -24.05 -5.48
N GLU A 677 -26.16 -25.32 -5.42
CA GLU A 677 -26.16 -26.12 -4.18
C GLU A 677 -25.16 -25.55 -3.15
N ASP A 678 -24.00 -25.08 -3.60
CA ASP A 678 -23.01 -24.46 -2.72
C ASP A 678 -23.54 -23.15 -2.12
N VAL A 679 -24.20 -22.33 -2.93
CA VAL A 679 -24.81 -21.07 -2.47
C VAL A 679 -25.95 -21.32 -1.50
N GLU A 680 -26.80 -22.33 -1.75
CA GLU A 680 -27.85 -22.73 -0.81
C GLU A 680 -27.26 -23.22 0.52
N ALA A 681 -26.16 -23.98 0.50
CA ALA A 681 -25.48 -24.40 1.72
C ALA A 681 -24.94 -23.19 2.52
N ILE A 682 -24.30 -22.22 1.85
CA ILE A 682 -23.87 -20.95 2.48
C ILE A 682 -25.07 -20.21 3.08
N HIS A 683 -26.19 -20.14 2.36
CA HIS A 683 -27.40 -19.47 2.85
C HIS A 683 -27.95 -20.12 4.12
N GLN A 684 -27.99 -21.45 4.18
CA GLN A 684 -28.42 -22.19 5.37
C GLN A 684 -27.48 -22.00 6.55
N TYR A 685 -26.17 -21.92 6.32
CA TYR A 685 -25.21 -21.56 7.36
C TYR A 685 -25.48 -20.15 7.91
N LEU A 686 -25.65 -19.15 7.05
CA LEU A 686 -25.96 -17.77 7.46
C LEU A 686 -27.30 -17.67 8.20
N LEU A 687 -28.32 -18.43 7.77
CA LEU A 687 -29.60 -18.53 8.46
C LEU A 687 -29.46 -19.14 9.86
N LYS A 688 -28.61 -20.16 10.02
CA LYS A 688 -28.30 -20.72 11.35
C LYS A 688 -27.68 -19.67 12.26
N VAL A 689 -26.68 -18.94 11.77
CA VAL A 689 -26.01 -17.86 12.50
C VAL A 689 -27.01 -16.77 12.92
N GLN A 690 -27.84 -16.30 11.98
CA GLN A 690 -28.85 -15.29 12.27
C GLN A 690 -29.89 -15.76 13.29
N LYS A 691 -30.37 -17.02 13.21
CA LYS A 691 -31.29 -17.60 14.21
C LYS A 691 -30.70 -17.63 15.60
N ASP A 692 -29.43 -17.99 15.74
CA ASP A 692 -28.75 -18.03 17.03
C ASP A 692 -28.63 -16.62 17.62
N LEU A 693 -28.10 -15.68 16.84
CA LEU A 693 -27.89 -14.30 17.29
C LEU A 693 -29.21 -13.55 17.55
N TYR A 694 -30.23 -13.75 16.73
CA TYR A 694 -31.57 -13.20 16.97
C TYR A 694 -32.16 -13.71 18.29
N SER A 695 -32.04 -15.02 18.55
CA SER A 695 -32.52 -15.64 19.79
C SER A 695 -31.80 -15.08 21.02
N GLU A 696 -30.52 -14.74 20.91
CA GLU A 696 -29.76 -14.07 21.97
C GLU A 696 -30.22 -12.61 22.16
N GLN A 697 -30.43 -11.86 21.07
CA GLN A 697 -30.92 -10.49 21.10
C GLN A 697 -32.28 -10.37 21.78
N VAL A 698 -33.23 -11.27 21.46
CA VAL A 698 -34.57 -11.29 22.07
C VAL A 698 -34.51 -11.62 23.56
N LYS A 699 -33.57 -12.46 24.02
CA LYS A 699 -33.40 -12.78 25.45
C LYS A 699 -32.85 -11.60 26.27
N ILE A 700 -32.04 -10.74 25.65
CA ILE A 700 -31.35 -9.63 26.32
C ILE A 700 -32.21 -8.36 26.33
N SER A 701 -33.15 -8.22 25.40
CA SER A 701 -34.06 -7.07 25.32
C SER A 701 -35.09 -7.15 26.46
N PRO A 702 -35.09 -6.24 27.45
CA PRO A 702 -36.14 -6.23 28.46
C PRO A 702 -37.45 -5.80 27.78
N ASN A 703 -38.51 -6.60 27.98
CA ASN A 703 -39.88 -6.28 27.56
C ASN A 703 -40.34 -4.91 28.04
#